data_AF-L8GSS8-F1
#
_entry.id   AF-L8GSS8-F1
#
_cell.length_a   1.000
_cell.length_b   1.000
_cell.length_c   1.000
_cell.angle_alpha   90.00
_cell.angle_beta   90.00
_cell.angle_gamma   90.00
#
_symmetry.space_group_name_H-M   'P 1'
#
loop_
_entity.id
_entity.type
_entity.pdbx_description
1 polymer ?
#
loop_
_entity_poly.entity_id
_entity_poly.type
_entity_poly.pdbx_seq_one_letter_code
_entity_poly.pdbx_strand_id
1 'polypeptide(L)'
;MKDVLTAILFIMLMVLPSHGAFGVELFGAGSPEVALAFSTLAEDYLFTRDDVSIKYSEMGTSSVLTAYGEGLVDFASFDRAVPADLVAKFGDYVQFPIVGVALTMAYRLSEFNASDPNITLDRETLGRIWSGSISSWNDSAIQQLNPLLAARLPNRPIQLGLVDDSALSVSQIAKIGLSSFSAEFAGALAAANNTFALMAPLFGGRATVLSTNTSARTNFLKNTDGGMTFITYPEAVAEGLRWANMINLAGQEVAPGPDAVRAAMQDFTPAYNAGQFAVDIVDGNGSASWPLAFTSYFSLSRNITAVDCTNVEELLNWLAWVLTNDAADSALRKVKFAPLDTVLATKLLALMNTVQCNSEQAYVTSYIVGTGPAMPIYTSWSVAYAADDVDVKYYTDDDATAKQQLVDYDEDFAASSNGLAAAWRDKMPDAALMPVIAYAIVPGYHLPELVGLTEPLVLNFDTLAAIYENNLTMWDDERIKAINSAVVAAALPHQAIVVITESIDSAVTHLFTSVLSATVPEFNATVGTGTLVNFPVLAAGNRSITTASPTGVIDELVATPYSFAFWDLYDITLSRSVSAASLINTSGNTVAANVDSVVSAINDYLASSATHAFDTLSLGGEGAGSWPLAAFGSFLYRSTSMTDCVKAAALADFLLWTQTSATSLRIAKRQGFVLASSDAELKKRFFDQLKAFTCAGVPVSSVYGCISGSGSELCSGFGSCVSNSCLCNSGREGQYCQLVSSSSAADSLAVILGVVLPVAAAIALLLCLVAVAAWYWARLRRGGRDDWEINYDELEVGDLLGSGGYGEVHRAMWKGTEVAVKVIASEKITKEMEKNFKDEVQVMTALRHPNVVLFMAASTKAPRMCIVMEYMGLGCLYELLHNELIPEIPFPLKAKMAYQGAKGMHFLHSSGTTITTANP
;
A
#
# COMPACT_ATOMS: atom_id res chain seq x y z
N MET A 1 3.68 4.65 -49.04
CA MET A 1 3.61 3.21 -49.35
C MET A 1 4.84 2.45 -48.89
N LYS A 2 6.07 2.94 -49.13
CA LYS A 2 7.28 2.36 -48.53
C LYS A 2 7.33 2.52 -47.00
N ASP A 3 6.88 3.66 -46.47
CA ASP A 3 6.88 3.90 -45.01
C ASP A 3 5.84 3.05 -44.25
N VAL A 4 4.68 2.81 -44.88
CA VAL A 4 3.63 1.89 -44.40
C VAL A 4 4.11 0.44 -44.42
N LEU A 5 4.88 0.05 -45.45
CA LEU A 5 5.45 -1.30 -45.51
C LEU A 5 6.51 -1.52 -44.43
N THR A 6 7.32 -0.52 -44.08
CA THR A 6 8.31 -0.61 -42.99
C THR A 6 7.65 -0.69 -41.60
N ALA A 7 6.54 0.01 -41.38
CA ALA A 7 5.76 -0.12 -40.14
C ALA A 7 5.14 -1.53 -40.01
N ILE A 8 4.58 -2.08 -41.09
CA ILE A 8 4.01 -3.43 -41.12
C ILE A 8 5.09 -4.52 -40.99
N LEU A 9 6.30 -4.30 -41.56
CA LEU A 9 7.41 -5.26 -41.46
C LEU A 9 8.03 -5.30 -40.05
N PHE A 10 8.02 -4.18 -39.32
CA PHE A 10 8.48 -4.13 -37.92
C PHE A 10 7.50 -4.86 -36.98
N ILE A 11 6.20 -4.79 -37.26
CA ILE A 11 5.15 -5.50 -36.51
C ILE A 11 5.18 -7.01 -36.80
N MET A 12 5.45 -7.44 -38.04
CA MET A 12 5.53 -8.88 -38.37
C MET A 12 6.76 -9.59 -37.79
N LEU A 13 7.85 -8.89 -37.47
CA LEU A 13 9.05 -9.48 -36.86
C LEU A 13 8.97 -9.63 -35.33
N MET A 14 7.92 -9.10 -34.69
CA MET A 14 7.61 -9.36 -33.26
C MET A 14 6.79 -10.63 -33.03
N VAL A 15 6.31 -11.31 -34.08
CA VAL A 15 5.55 -12.55 -33.95
C VAL A 15 6.50 -13.74 -33.99
N LEU A 16 7.23 -13.94 -32.90
CA LEU A 16 7.55 -15.26 -32.36
C LEU A 16 8.07 -15.08 -30.91
N PRO A 17 7.15 -15.04 -29.93
CA PRO A 17 7.43 -15.63 -28.63
C PRO A 17 6.37 -16.67 -28.26
N SER A 18 6.76 -17.62 -27.41
CA SER A 18 5.88 -18.54 -26.71
C SER A 18 4.78 -17.77 -25.97
N HIS A 19 3.53 -17.82 -26.47
CA HIS A 19 2.42 -17.08 -25.88
C HIS A 19 1.95 -17.78 -24.59
N GLY A 20 2.08 -17.10 -23.46
CA GLY A 20 1.03 -17.20 -22.44
C GLY A 20 -0.21 -16.51 -22.99
N ALA A 21 -1.37 -17.14 -22.92
CA ALA A 21 -2.63 -16.49 -23.29
C ALA A 21 -3.01 -15.52 -22.17
N PHE A 22 -2.99 -14.21 -22.45
CA PHE A 22 -3.53 -13.17 -21.56
C PHE A 22 -5.02 -12.94 -21.89
N GLY A 23 -5.79 -12.53 -20.88
CA GLY A 23 -7.20 -12.17 -21.02
C GLY A 23 -7.39 -10.78 -21.63
N VAL A 24 -6.51 -9.83 -21.29
CA VAL A 24 -6.51 -8.46 -21.82
C VAL A 24 -5.09 -8.04 -22.18
N GLU A 25 -4.92 -7.40 -23.35
CA GLU A 25 -3.67 -6.79 -23.78
C GLU A 25 -3.85 -5.29 -23.99
N LEU A 26 -3.10 -4.49 -23.25
CA LEU A 26 -3.10 -3.03 -23.30
C LEU A 26 -1.82 -2.53 -23.95
N PHE A 27 -1.96 -1.63 -24.93
CA PHE A 27 -0.88 -1.07 -25.73
C PHE A 27 -0.76 0.44 -25.49
N GLY A 28 0.34 0.87 -24.91
CA GLY A 28 0.73 2.27 -24.79
C GLY A 28 1.85 2.64 -25.75
N ALA A 29 1.91 3.92 -26.12
CA ALA A 29 3.09 4.47 -26.76
C ALA A 29 3.35 5.91 -26.33
N GLY A 30 4.59 6.37 -26.49
CA GLY A 30 4.92 7.77 -26.23
C GLY A 30 6.39 7.99 -25.90
N SER A 31 6.62 8.93 -24.99
CA SER A 31 7.96 9.39 -24.61
C SER A 31 8.94 8.24 -24.27
N PRO A 32 10.13 8.23 -24.89
CA PRO A 32 11.17 7.27 -24.51
C PRO A 32 11.73 7.52 -23.10
N GLU A 33 11.55 8.72 -22.54
CA GLU A 33 12.08 9.12 -21.23
C GLU A 33 11.47 8.31 -20.07
N VAL A 34 10.31 7.70 -20.29
CA VAL A 34 9.56 6.94 -19.27
C VAL A 34 9.35 5.47 -19.63
N ALA A 35 9.92 4.98 -20.73
CA ALA A 35 9.77 3.58 -21.15
C ALA A 35 10.21 2.59 -20.06
N LEU A 36 11.27 2.92 -19.30
CA LEU A 36 11.72 2.12 -18.16
C LEU A 36 10.70 2.10 -17.01
N ALA A 37 10.04 3.22 -16.74
CA ALA A 37 9.00 3.29 -15.71
C ALA A 37 7.79 2.43 -16.09
N PHE A 38 7.29 2.55 -17.33
CA PHE A 38 6.14 1.76 -17.80
C PHE A 38 6.44 0.26 -17.83
N SER A 39 7.61 -0.15 -18.31
CA SER A 39 8.00 -1.58 -18.31
C SER A 39 8.12 -2.15 -16.91
N THR A 40 8.74 -1.40 -15.99
CA THR A 40 8.85 -1.80 -14.58
C THR A 40 7.47 -1.94 -13.92
N LEU A 41 6.58 -0.96 -14.12
CA LEU A 41 5.21 -1.01 -13.59
C LEU A 41 4.39 -2.16 -14.20
N ALA A 42 4.55 -2.43 -15.50
CA ALA A 42 3.88 -3.54 -16.17
C ALA A 42 4.34 -4.90 -15.64
N GLU A 43 5.64 -5.08 -15.38
CA GLU A 43 6.19 -6.31 -14.80
C GLU A 43 5.63 -6.57 -13.40
N ASP A 44 5.56 -5.54 -12.55
CA ASP A 44 5.07 -5.69 -11.18
C ASP A 44 3.54 -5.85 -11.12
N TYR A 45 2.80 -5.29 -12.08
CA TYR A 45 1.35 -5.45 -12.13
C TYR A 45 0.92 -6.92 -12.32
N LEU A 46 1.76 -7.75 -12.93
CA LEU A 46 1.50 -9.19 -13.10
C LEU A 46 1.34 -9.94 -11.77
N PHE A 47 1.87 -9.42 -10.67
CA PHE A 47 1.64 -9.99 -9.33
C PHE A 47 0.23 -9.71 -8.79
N THR A 48 -0.44 -8.69 -9.34
CA THR A 48 -1.82 -8.31 -9.00
C THR A 48 -2.81 -8.90 -10.00
N ARG A 49 -2.54 -8.77 -11.31
CA ARG A 49 -3.37 -9.25 -12.43
C ARG A 49 -2.50 -9.99 -13.44
N ASP A 50 -2.45 -11.32 -13.34
CA ASP A 50 -1.65 -12.16 -14.26
C ASP A 50 -2.35 -12.42 -15.61
N ASP A 51 -3.59 -11.96 -15.75
CA ASP A 51 -4.43 -12.01 -16.95
C ASP A 51 -4.36 -10.74 -17.81
N VAL A 52 -3.74 -9.66 -17.31
CA VAL A 52 -3.61 -8.37 -18.01
C VAL A 52 -2.14 -8.14 -18.39
N SER A 53 -1.87 -7.94 -19.67
CA SER A 53 -0.53 -7.59 -20.19
C SER A 53 -0.50 -6.13 -20.63
N ILE A 54 0.52 -5.40 -20.21
CA ILE A 54 0.74 -4.00 -20.62
C ILE A 54 2.03 -3.90 -21.43
N LYS A 55 1.95 -3.30 -22.61
CA LYS A 55 3.08 -3.11 -23.52
C LYS A 55 3.26 -1.63 -23.81
N TYR A 56 4.49 -1.16 -23.74
CA TYR A 56 4.83 0.24 -24.03
C TYR A 56 5.81 0.34 -25.19
N SER A 57 5.51 1.21 -26.15
CA SER A 57 6.37 1.47 -27.32
C SER A 57 6.89 2.91 -27.34
N GLU A 58 8.19 3.07 -27.52
CA GLU A 58 8.82 4.38 -27.68
C GLU A 58 8.43 5.01 -29.02
N MET A 59 7.77 6.17 -28.98
CA MET A 59 7.32 6.90 -30.16
C MET A 59 7.40 8.41 -29.95
N GLY A 60 7.88 9.14 -30.97
CA GLY A 60 7.84 10.60 -30.96
C GLY A 60 6.41 11.14 -30.97
N THR A 61 6.21 12.36 -30.49
CA THR A 61 4.89 12.98 -30.27
C THR A 61 3.94 12.89 -31.47
N SER A 62 4.43 13.18 -32.68
CA SER A 62 3.57 13.11 -33.88
C SER A 62 3.14 11.68 -34.22
N SER A 63 4.03 10.71 -34.05
CA SER A 63 3.74 9.30 -34.34
C SER A 63 2.75 8.70 -33.35
N VAL A 64 2.89 9.00 -32.05
CA VAL A 64 1.94 8.52 -31.04
C VAL A 64 0.55 9.12 -31.24
N LEU A 65 0.43 10.40 -31.61
CA LEU A 65 -0.88 11.02 -31.87
C LEU A 65 -1.60 10.37 -33.07
N THR A 66 -0.85 10.03 -34.12
CA THR A 66 -1.41 9.27 -35.25
C THR A 66 -1.83 7.87 -34.81
N ALA A 67 -0.96 7.13 -34.11
CA ALA A 67 -1.27 5.79 -33.63
C ALA A 67 -2.50 5.76 -32.71
N TYR A 68 -2.61 6.72 -31.80
CA TYR A 68 -3.76 6.84 -30.91
C TYR A 68 -5.05 7.19 -31.67
N GLY A 69 -4.99 8.14 -32.61
CA GLY A 69 -6.15 8.52 -33.43
C GLY A 69 -6.63 7.41 -34.38
N GLU A 70 -5.74 6.49 -34.76
CA GLU A 70 -6.06 5.29 -35.55
C GLU A 70 -6.50 4.09 -34.68
N GLY A 71 -6.50 4.22 -33.35
CA GLY A 71 -6.85 3.14 -32.43
C GLY A 71 -5.81 2.01 -32.37
N LEU A 72 -4.55 2.29 -32.71
CA LEU A 72 -3.44 1.33 -32.66
C LEU A 72 -2.82 1.19 -31.26
N VAL A 73 -3.11 2.14 -30.37
CA VAL A 73 -2.70 2.14 -28.96
C VAL A 73 -3.86 2.61 -28.10
N ASP A 74 -4.00 2.03 -26.91
CA ASP A 74 -5.04 2.34 -25.92
C ASP A 74 -4.76 3.66 -25.17
N PHE A 75 -3.50 4.10 -25.10
CA PHE A 75 -3.11 5.38 -24.51
C PHE A 75 -1.85 5.99 -25.13
N ALA A 76 -1.75 7.31 -24.97
CA ALA A 76 -0.57 8.09 -25.35
C ALA A 76 0.16 8.61 -24.11
N SER A 77 1.49 8.75 -24.20
CA SER A 77 2.31 9.32 -23.14
C SER A 77 3.19 10.48 -23.61
N PHE A 78 3.23 11.55 -22.80
CA PHE A 78 3.94 12.80 -23.10
C PHE A 78 4.75 13.28 -21.87
N ASP A 79 5.87 13.99 -22.08
CA ASP A 79 6.68 14.55 -20.98
C ASP A 79 6.14 15.88 -20.44
N ARG A 80 5.08 16.38 -21.05
CA ARG A 80 4.41 17.62 -20.68
C ARG A 80 2.96 17.53 -21.11
N ALA A 81 2.05 17.99 -20.25
CA ALA A 81 0.63 18.04 -20.57
C ALA A 81 0.39 18.92 -21.80
N VAL A 82 -0.62 18.59 -22.59
CA VAL A 82 -1.12 19.44 -23.68
C VAL A 82 -1.59 20.79 -23.10
N PRO A 83 -0.89 21.90 -23.40
CA PRO A 83 -1.30 23.23 -22.96
C PRO A 83 -2.61 23.65 -23.63
N ALA A 84 -3.40 24.49 -22.95
CA ALA A 84 -4.71 24.93 -23.44
C ALA A 84 -4.67 25.57 -24.84
N ASP A 85 -3.62 26.32 -25.15
CA ASP A 85 -3.40 26.96 -26.44
C ASP A 85 -3.00 25.97 -27.56
N LEU A 86 -2.62 24.75 -27.21
CA LEU A 86 -2.20 23.70 -28.14
C LEU A 86 -3.19 22.53 -28.23
N VAL A 87 -4.32 22.58 -27.51
CA VAL A 87 -5.41 21.58 -27.61
C VAL A 87 -5.91 21.43 -29.04
N ALA A 88 -6.05 22.53 -29.80
CA ALA A 88 -6.45 22.47 -31.20
C ALA A 88 -5.45 21.71 -32.10
N LYS A 89 -4.18 21.65 -31.68
CA LYS A 89 -3.10 20.98 -32.42
C LYS A 89 -2.92 19.52 -31.98
N PHE A 90 -3.04 19.25 -30.69
CA PHE A 90 -2.69 17.96 -30.11
C PHE A 90 -3.90 17.14 -29.64
N GLY A 91 -5.08 17.73 -29.53
CA GLY A 91 -6.29 17.07 -29.04
C GLY A 91 -6.66 17.49 -27.62
N ASP A 92 -7.94 17.28 -27.28
CA ASP A 92 -8.48 17.48 -25.93
C ASP A 92 -8.54 16.13 -25.22
N TYR A 93 -7.49 15.81 -24.47
CA TYR A 93 -7.37 14.57 -23.71
C TYR A 93 -7.64 14.82 -22.23
N VAL A 94 -8.14 13.78 -21.55
CA VAL A 94 -7.92 13.68 -20.12
C VAL A 94 -6.48 13.18 -19.91
N GLN A 95 -5.72 13.90 -19.09
CA GLN A 95 -4.30 13.65 -18.89
C GLN A 95 -4.04 13.45 -17.41
N PHE A 96 -3.40 12.34 -17.08
CA PHE A 96 -3.03 11.95 -15.74
C PHE A 96 -1.51 12.00 -15.65
N PRO A 97 -0.90 12.88 -14.84
CA PRO A 97 0.45 12.65 -14.37
C PRO A 97 0.56 11.20 -13.87
N ILE A 98 1.61 10.48 -14.27
CA ILE A 98 1.81 9.09 -13.86
C ILE A 98 3.11 8.88 -13.10
N VAL A 99 4.14 9.66 -13.44
CA VAL A 99 5.46 9.56 -12.83
C VAL A 99 6.16 10.91 -12.88
N GLY A 100 6.91 11.23 -11.82
CA GLY A 100 7.82 12.36 -11.78
C GLY A 100 9.23 11.98 -12.21
N VAL A 101 9.91 12.92 -12.86
CA VAL A 101 11.24 12.73 -13.41
C VAL A 101 12.10 13.95 -13.10
N ALA A 102 13.34 13.72 -12.65
CA ALA A 102 14.35 14.76 -12.57
C ALA A 102 15.07 14.86 -13.92
N LEU A 103 14.93 15.99 -14.61
CA LEU A 103 15.79 16.31 -15.74
C LEU A 103 17.11 16.86 -15.21
N THR A 104 18.23 16.28 -15.62
CA THR A 104 19.56 16.64 -15.11
C THR A 104 20.39 17.31 -16.20
N MET A 105 21.32 18.17 -15.79
CA MET A 105 22.36 18.70 -16.68
C MET A 105 23.60 17.80 -16.56
N ALA A 106 23.65 16.78 -17.41
CA ALA A 106 24.73 15.82 -17.45
C ALA A 106 25.93 16.36 -18.21
N TYR A 107 27.13 15.98 -17.77
CA TYR A 107 28.38 16.47 -18.33
C TYR A 107 29.49 15.43 -18.32
N ARG A 108 30.53 15.69 -19.11
CA ARG A 108 31.77 14.89 -19.11
C ARG A 108 32.99 15.79 -18.94
N LEU A 109 33.78 15.49 -17.92
CA LEU A 109 35.12 16.04 -17.70
C LEU A 109 36.06 14.88 -17.37
N SER A 110 37.02 14.61 -18.26
CA SER A 110 37.99 13.52 -18.09
C SER A 110 38.91 13.68 -16.87
N GLU A 111 39.00 14.89 -16.31
CA GLU A 111 39.74 15.19 -15.10
C GLU A 111 39.08 14.61 -13.84
N PHE A 112 37.78 14.28 -13.88
CA PHE A 112 37.04 13.79 -12.72
C PHE A 112 36.94 12.26 -12.73
N ASN A 113 37.16 11.64 -11.57
CA ASN A 113 37.03 10.20 -11.33
C ASN A 113 35.81 9.92 -10.43
N ALA A 114 35.40 8.67 -10.23
CA ALA A 114 34.18 8.34 -9.47
C ALA A 114 34.09 8.87 -8.02
N SER A 115 35.23 9.18 -7.37
CA SER A 115 35.26 9.73 -6.00
C SER A 115 35.07 11.26 -5.94
N ASP A 116 35.16 11.94 -7.07
CA ASP A 116 34.95 13.39 -7.12
C ASP A 116 33.48 13.75 -6.97
N PRO A 117 33.13 14.76 -6.16
CA PRO A 117 31.75 15.23 -6.07
C PRO A 117 31.26 15.71 -7.44
N ASN A 118 29.95 15.70 -7.63
CA ASN A 118 29.34 16.38 -8.76
C ASN A 118 29.55 17.89 -8.63
N ILE A 119 29.63 18.60 -9.75
CA ILE A 119 29.64 20.07 -9.72
C ILE A 119 28.28 20.58 -9.27
N THR A 120 28.28 21.75 -8.64
CA THR A 120 27.08 22.51 -8.29
C THR A 120 26.96 23.71 -9.21
N LEU A 121 25.78 23.92 -9.79
CA LEU A 121 25.45 25.09 -10.60
C LEU A 121 24.27 25.81 -9.95
N ASP A 122 24.25 27.14 -9.98
CA ASP A 122 23.04 27.89 -9.68
C ASP A 122 22.22 28.11 -10.97
N ARG A 123 20.99 28.58 -10.78
CA ARG A 123 20.04 28.86 -11.86
C ARG A 123 20.62 29.80 -12.91
N GLU A 124 21.16 30.94 -12.49
CA GLU A 124 21.67 31.97 -13.39
C GLU A 124 22.91 31.48 -14.17
N THR A 125 23.87 30.82 -13.51
CA THR A 125 25.07 30.27 -14.13
C THR A 125 24.71 29.24 -15.18
N LEU A 126 23.76 28.35 -14.90
CA LEU A 126 23.30 27.37 -15.87
C LEU A 126 22.63 28.07 -17.08
N GLY A 127 21.76 29.05 -16.85
CA GLY A 127 21.17 29.84 -17.93
C GLY A 127 22.22 30.53 -18.81
N ARG A 128 23.27 31.09 -18.20
CA ARG A 128 24.39 31.75 -18.91
C ARG A 128 25.29 30.78 -19.68
N ILE A 129 25.40 29.52 -19.25
CA ILE A 129 26.06 28.47 -20.04
C ILE A 129 25.26 28.21 -21.33
N TRP A 130 23.94 28.06 -21.20
CA TRP A 130 23.05 27.72 -22.31
C TRP A 130 22.75 28.90 -23.24
N SER A 131 22.80 30.14 -22.77
CA SER A 131 22.79 31.35 -23.62
C SER A 131 24.11 31.52 -24.38
N GLY A 132 25.20 30.97 -23.82
CA GLY A 132 26.54 30.98 -24.37
C GLY A 132 27.46 32.06 -23.82
N SER A 133 27.04 32.84 -22.81
CA SER A 133 27.86 33.84 -22.13
C SER A 133 28.95 33.22 -21.24
N ILE A 134 28.68 32.05 -20.66
CA ILE A 134 29.71 31.19 -20.06
C ILE A 134 30.06 30.11 -21.08
N SER A 135 31.35 29.99 -21.39
CA SER A 135 31.80 29.16 -22.52
C SER A 135 32.95 28.21 -22.19
N SER A 136 33.51 28.27 -20.97
CA SER A 136 34.61 27.42 -20.52
C SER A 136 34.34 26.89 -19.11
N TRP A 137 34.79 25.67 -18.83
CA TRP A 137 34.57 24.99 -17.54
C TRP A 137 35.28 25.64 -16.35
N ASN A 138 36.35 26.41 -16.58
CA ASN A 138 37.07 27.17 -15.55
C ASN A 138 36.54 28.60 -15.35
N ASP A 139 35.34 28.92 -15.84
CA ASP A 139 34.75 30.24 -15.61
C ASP A 139 34.63 30.52 -14.10
N SER A 140 34.92 31.78 -13.73
CA SER A 140 34.88 32.22 -12.34
C SER A 140 33.55 31.95 -11.64
N ALA A 141 32.41 32.01 -12.34
CA ALA A 141 31.10 31.70 -11.77
C ALA A 141 30.99 30.22 -11.37
N ILE A 142 31.48 29.31 -12.22
CA ILE A 142 31.49 27.87 -11.93
C ILE A 142 32.47 27.58 -10.78
N GLN A 143 33.64 28.21 -10.77
CA GLN A 143 34.64 28.01 -9.72
C GLN A 143 34.15 28.48 -8.34
N GLN A 144 33.42 29.59 -8.27
CA GLN A 144 32.88 30.13 -7.02
C GLN A 144 31.86 29.20 -6.36
N LEU A 145 31.03 28.54 -7.17
CA LEU A 145 30.07 27.54 -6.71
C LEU A 145 30.73 26.21 -6.31
N ASN A 146 31.98 25.98 -6.74
CA ASN A 146 32.67 24.71 -6.58
C ASN A 146 34.08 24.88 -5.98
N PRO A 147 34.23 25.43 -4.76
CA PRO A 147 35.54 25.78 -4.20
C PRO A 147 36.48 24.57 -4.06
N LEU A 148 35.93 23.38 -3.78
CA LEU A 148 36.72 22.13 -3.67
C LEU A 148 37.22 21.61 -5.02
N LEU A 149 36.52 21.93 -6.13
CA LEU A 149 36.87 21.51 -7.48
C LEU A 149 37.54 22.62 -8.31
N ALA A 150 37.58 23.86 -7.82
CA ALA A 150 37.98 25.05 -8.58
C ALA A 150 39.35 24.91 -9.28
N ALA A 151 40.33 24.31 -8.60
CA ALA A 151 41.67 24.07 -9.15
C ALA A 151 41.73 22.95 -10.20
N ARG A 152 40.71 22.10 -10.27
CA ARG A 152 40.60 20.95 -11.19
C ARG A 152 39.68 21.22 -12.37
N LEU A 153 38.90 22.31 -12.34
CA LEU A 153 38.08 22.73 -13.46
C LEU A 153 38.98 23.18 -14.63
N PRO A 154 38.90 22.50 -15.79
CA PRO A 154 39.82 22.74 -16.91
C PRO A 154 39.43 23.99 -17.69
N ASN A 155 40.41 24.65 -18.31
CA ASN A 155 40.15 25.67 -19.34
C ASN A 155 39.75 25.01 -20.67
N ARG A 156 38.64 24.26 -20.64
CA ARG A 156 38.08 23.54 -21.76
C ARG A 156 36.76 24.20 -22.17
N PRO A 157 36.52 24.42 -23.48
CA PRO A 157 35.23 24.89 -23.95
C PRO A 157 34.09 23.96 -23.54
N ILE A 158 32.97 24.53 -23.11
CA ILE A 158 31.73 23.78 -22.88
C ILE A 158 31.09 23.50 -24.24
N GLN A 159 30.90 22.21 -24.54
CA GLN A 159 30.26 21.74 -25.79
C GLN A 159 28.83 21.28 -25.49
N LEU A 160 27.82 21.97 -26.01
CA LEU A 160 26.42 21.66 -25.73
C LEU A 160 25.84 20.64 -26.72
N GLY A 161 25.15 19.62 -26.19
CA GLY A 161 24.25 18.77 -26.96
C GLY A 161 22.86 19.40 -26.97
N LEU A 162 22.34 19.73 -28.16
CA LEU A 162 21.04 20.39 -28.31
C LEU A 162 20.04 19.42 -28.92
N VAL A 163 18.82 19.40 -28.38
CA VAL A 163 17.68 18.68 -28.96
C VAL A 163 16.52 19.65 -29.08
N ASP A 164 16.03 19.84 -30.31
CA ASP A 164 14.74 20.48 -30.59
C ASP A 164 13.74 19.40 -30.99
N ASP A 165 12.66 19.30 -30.23
CA ASP A 165 11.56 18.37 -30.51
C ASP A 165 10.20 19.10 -30.32
N SER A 166 9.14 18.37 -29.98
CA SER A 166 7.80 18.89 -29.81
C SER A 166 7.64 19.70 -28.52
N ALA A 167 6.57 20.50 -28.48
CA ALA A 167 6.15 21.24 -27.29
C ALA A 167 5.66 20.36 -26.12
N LEU A 168 5.59 19.04 -26.32
CA LEU A 168 5.18 18.04 -25.33
C LEU A 168 6.33 17.13 -24.88
N SER A 169 7.56 17.45 -25.29
CA SER A 169 8.77 16.66 -25.02
C SER A 169 9.61 17.25 -23.88
N VAL A 170 10.54 16.45 -23.35
CA VAL A 170 11.54 16.90 -22.37
C VAL A 170 12.39 18.09 -22.85
N SER A 171 12.55 18.29 -24.17
CA SER A 171 13.25 19.47 -24.70
C SER A 171 12.53 20.77 -24.37
N GLN A 172 11.20 20.75 -24.34
CA GLN A 172 10.39 21.90 -23.96
C GLN A 172 10.48 22.16 -22.44
N ILE A 173 10.53 21.11 -21.62
CA ILE A 173 10.77 21.23 -20.17
C ILE A 173 12.11 21.94 -19.91
N ALA A 174 13.18 21.53 -20.60
CA ALA A 174 14.49 22.18 -20.48
C ALA A 174 14.43 23.67 -20.83
N LYS A 175 13.71 24.04 -21.90
CA LYS A 175 13.52 25.44 -22.32
C LYS A 175 12.77 26.25 -21.28
N ILE A 176 11.71 25.70 -20.69
CA ILE A 176 10.89 26.38 -19.68
C ILE A 176 11.73 26.62 -18.42
N GLY A 177 12.39 25.58 -17.90
CA GLY A 177 13.24 25.69 -16.72
C GLY A 177 14.38 26.68 -16.92
N LEU A 178 15.17 26.56 -17.99
CA LEU A 178 16.25 27.50 -18.28
C LEU A 178 15.76 28.95 -18.44
N SER A 179 14.54 29.15 -18.97
CA SER A 179 13.93 30.48 -19.09
C SER A 179 13.49 31.05 -17.74
N SER A 180 13.04 30.22 -16.80
CA SER A 180 12.75 30.67 -15.43
C SER A 180 14.04 30.93 -14.62
N PHE A 181 15.14 30.28 -15.00
CA PHE A 181 16.42 30.39 -14.31
C PHE A 181 17.18 31.67 -14.61
N SER A 182 17.15 32.13 -15.87
CA SER A 182 17.91 33.30 -16.31
C SER A 182 17.13 34.11 -17.33
N ALA A 183 16.97 35.40 -17.03
CA ALA A 183 16.38 36.36 -17.97
C ALA A 183 17.24 36.51 -19.24
N GLU A 184 18.55 36.32 -19.14
CA GLU A 184 19.46 36.34 -20.28
C GLU A 184 19.15 35.18 -21.23
N PHE A 185 19.01 33.97 -20.69
CA PHE A 185 18.62 32.80 -21.48
C PHE A 185 17.23 32.99 -22.10
N ALA A 186 16.24 33.43 -21.33
CA ALA A 186 14.88 33.66 -21.82
C ALA A 186 14.86 34.64 -23.00
N GLY A 187 15.61 35.74 -22.91
CA GLY A 187 15.75 36.71 -23.99
C GLY A 187 16.44 36.13 -25.23
N ALA A 188 17.51 35.34 -25.04
CA ALA A 188 18.22 34.69 -26.14
C ALA A 188 17.35 33.64 -26.85
N LEU A 189 16.60 32.82 -26.10
CA LEU A 189 15.69 31.82 -26.64
C LEU A 189 14.53 32.47 -27.41
N ALA A 190 13.95 33.55 -26.89
CA ALA A 190 12.90 34.31 -27.57
C ALA A 190 13.41 34.90 -28.90
N ALA A 191 14.62 35.47 -28.91
CA ALA A 191 15.26 35.95 -30.13
C ALA A 191 15.55 34.83 -31.16
N ALA A 192 15.74 33.60 -30.67
CA ALA A 192 15.92 32.38 -31.46
C ALA A 192 14.59 31.69 -31.82
N ASN A 193 13.45 32.38 -31.71
CA ASN A 193 12.12 31.81 -32.00
C ASN A 193 11.87 30.47 -31.28
N ASN A 194 12.24 30.40 -29.99
CA ASN A 194 12.08 29.24 -29.13
C ASN A 194 12.77 27.94 -29.62
N THR A 195 13.83 28.08 -30.42
CA THR A 195 14.55 26.94 -31.04
C THR A 195 16.01 26.94 -30.60
N PHE A 196 16.47 25.87 -29.95
CA PHE A 196 17.86 25.75 -29.49
C PHE A 196 18.86 25.82 -30.65
N ALA A 197 18.54 25.19 -31.77
CA ALA A 197 19.36 25.18 -32.98
C ALA A 197 19.49 26.57 -33.65
N LEU A 198 18.78 27.59 -33.16
CA LEU A 198 18.92 28.98 -33.62
C LEU A 198 19.61 29.87 -32.58
N MET A 199 20.19 29.30 -31.51
CA MET A 199 20.89 30.04 -30.47
C MET A 199 22.40 30.19 -30.74
N ALA A 200 23.00 31.19 -30.11
CA ALA A 200 24.41 31.57 -30.30
C ALA A 200 25.44 30.43 -30.10
N PRO A 201 25.30 29.49 -29.14
CA PRO A 201 26.26 28.40 -28.96
C PRO A 201 26.49 27.56 -30.22
N LEU A 202 25.45 27.35 -31.04
CA LEU A 202 25.57 26.57 -32.28
C LEU A 202 26.43 27.30 -33.31
N PHE A 203 26.13 28.57 -33.58
CA PHE A 203 26.87 29.38 -34.55
C PHE A 203 28.33 29.65 -34.11
N GLY A 204 28.59 29.58 -32.81
CA GLY A 204 29.93 29.66 -32.23
C GLY A 204 30.75 28.36 -32.27
N GLY A 205 30.21 27.26 -32.83
CA GLY A 205 30.89 25.95 -32.85
C GLY A 205 31.03 25.32 -31.46
N ARG A 206 30.16 25.70 -30.52
CA ARG A 206 30.14 25.22 -29.13
C ARG A 206 28.90 24.37 -28.83
N ALA A 207 28.17 23.95 -29.87
CA ALA A 207 27.04 23.07 -29.72
C ALA A 207 26.88 22.13 -30.93
N THR A 208 26.22 21.00 -30.71
CA THR A 208 25.87 20.01 -31.73
C THR A 208 24.39 19.68 -31.61
N VAL A 209 23.67 19.68 -32.73
CA VAL A 209 22.27 19.21 -32.76
C VAL A 209 22.25 17.69 -32.78
N LEU A 210 21.54 17.11 -31.83
CA LEU A 210 21.40 15.66 -31.64
C LEU A 210 20.02 15.20 -32.12
N SER A 211 19.87 13.91 -32.40
CA SER A 211 18.55 13.32 -32.65
C SER A 211 17.72 13.27 -31.37
N THR A 212 16.40 13.16 -31.51
CA THR A 212 15.44 13.16 -30.39
C THR A 212 15.44 11.88 -29.55
N ASN A 213 16.15 10.82 -29.98
CA ASN A 213 16.30 9.63 -29.16
C ASN A 213 17.24 9.87 -27.97
N THR A 214 16.97 9.19 -26.86
CA THR A 214 17.71 9.27 -25.60
C THR A 214 19.18 8.87 -25.78
N SER A 215 19.42 7.81 -26.55
CA SER A 215 20.76 7.26 -26.81
C SER A 215 21.72 8.26 -27.46
N ALA A 216 21.23 9.22 -28.25
CA ALA A 216 22.08 10.22 -28.88
C ALA A 216 22.69 11.18 -27.86
N ARG A 217 21.94 11.54 -26.80
CA ARG A 217 22.42 12.42 -25.73
C ARG A 217 23.45 11.72 -24.85
N THR A 218 23.21 10.46 -24.49
CA THR A 218 24.16 9.67 -23.70
C THR A 218 25.43 9.35 -24.49
N ASN A 219 25.31 9.01 -25.78
CA ASN A 219 26.45 8.80 -26.67
C ASN A 219 27.24 10.09 -26.91
N PHE A 220 26.58 11.24 -27.05
CA PHE A 220 27.24 12.54 -27.13
C PHE A 220 28.12 12.78 -25.90
N LEU A 221 27.58 12.57 -24.69
CA LEU A 221 28.33 12.75 -23.45
C LEU A 221 29.53 11.80 -23.37
N LYS A 222 29.33 10.50 -23.65
CA LYS A 222 30.41 9.49 -23.60
C LYS A 222 31.56 9.79 -24.57
N ASN A 223 31.29 10.49 -25.67
CA ASN A 223 32.27 10.76 -26.73
C ASN A 223 32.84 12.19 -26.72
N THR A 224 32.21 13.12 -26.00
CA THR A 224 32.60 14.55 -26.02
C THR A 224 33.14 14.97 -24.67
N ASP A 225 34.47 15.01 -24.52
CA ASP A 225 35.09 15.59 -23.33
C ASP A 225 34.84 17.11 -23.29
N GLY A 226 34.39 17.62 -22.14
CA GLY A 226 33.83 18.98 -22.03
C GLY A 226 32.36 19.11 -22.47
N GLY A 227 31.71 18.01 -22.84
CA GLY A 227 30.31 17.98 -23.25
C GLY A 227 29.33 18.21 -22.10
N MET A 228 28.21 18.87 -22.39
CA MET A 228 27.05 18.99 -21.51
C MET A 228 25.74 18.86 -22.32
N THR A 229 24.75 18.14 -21.80
CA THR A 229 23.38 18.08 -22.36
C THR A 229 22.42 17.72 -21.23
N PHE A 230 21.12 17.88 -21.46
CA PHE A 230 20.11 17.34 -20.54
C PHE A 230 19.82 15.86 -20.81
N ILE A 231 19.68 15.07 -19.75
CA ILE A 231 19.20 13.67 -19.73
C ILE A 231 18.44 13.43 -18.43
N THR A 232 17.59 12.42 -18.35
CA THR A 232 16.88 12.14 -17.09
C THR A 232 17.82 11.55 -16.04
N TYR A 233 17.50 11.72 -14.76
CA TYR A 233 18.28 11.15 -13.67
C TYR A 233 18.37 9.61 -13.73
N PRO A 234 17.28 8.86 -14.00
CA PRO A 234 17.35 7.43 -14.29
C PRO A 234 18.37 7.07 -15.37
N GLU A 235 18.40 7.79 -16.49
CA GLU A 235 19.36 7.56 -17.57
C GLU A 235 20.79 7.84 -17.14
N ALA A 236 21.03 8.96 -16.43
CA ALA A 236 22.35 9.33 -15.95
C ALA A 236 22.93 8.24 -15.03
N VAL A 237 22.10 7.71 -14.12
CA VAL A 237 22.49 6.62 -13.21
C VAL A 237 22.73 5.33 -13.98
N ALA A 238 21.82 4.93 -14.87
CA ALA A 238 21.94 3.69 -15.64
C ALA A 238 23.19 3.67 -16.53
N GLU A 239 23.58 4.83 -17.06
CA GLU A 239 24.73 4.97 -17.96
C GLU A 239 26.04 5.35 -17.25
N GLY A 240 26.01 5.53 -15.93
CA GLY A 240 27.18 5.94 -15.14
C GLY A 240 27.71 7.33 -15.53
N LEU A 241 26.83 8.24 -15.97
CA LEU A 241 27.17 9.59 -16.39
C LEU A 241 27.09 10.56 -15.21
N ARG A 242 27.94 11.59 -15.22
CA ARG A 242 27.93 12.66 -14.20
C ARG A 242 26.86 13.69 -14.52
N TRP A 243 26.29 14.28 -13.47
CA TRP A 243 25.31 15.37 -13.53
C TRP A 243 25.67 16.51 -12.58
N ALA A 244 25.18 17.71 -12.85
CA ALA A 244 25.32 18.83 -11.93
C ALA A 244 24.26 18.76 -10.82
N ASN A 245 24.66 18.99 -9.57
CA ASN A 245 23.77 19.42 -8.51
C ASN A 245 23.34 20.87 -8.77
N MET A 246 22.22 21.29 -8.19
CA MET A 246 21.65 22.61 -8.45
C MET A 246 21.39 23.39 -7.16
N ILE A 247 21.72 24.68 -7.14
CA ILE A 247 21.15 25.61 -6.16
C ILE A 247 19.75 26.00 -6.64
N ASN A 248 18.73 25.64 -5.86
CA ASN A 248 17.32 25.85 -6.21
C ASN A 248 16.85 27.30 -5.93
N LEU A 249 15.57 27.59 -6.21
CA LEU A 249 14.95 28.90 -5.98
C LEU A 249 14.99 29.31 -4.49
N ALA A 250 14.98 28.37 -3.56
CA ALA A 250 15.14 28.60 -2.12
C ALA A 250 16.61 28.83 -1.69
N GLY A 251 17.57 28.79 -2.62
CA GLY A 251 18.99 28.97 -2.34
C GLY A 251 19.67 27.77 -1.70
N GLN A 252 19.05 26.59 -1.73
CA GLN A 252 19.61 25.34 -1.19
C GLN A 252 20.25 24.53 -2.31
N GLU A 253 21.39 23.89 -2.02
CA GLU A 253 21.94 22.87 -2.91
C GLU A 253 21.10 21.59 -2.82
N VAL A 254 20.62 21.13 -3.97
CA VAL A 254 19.79 19.92 -4.10
C VAL A 254 20.41 19.02 -5.15
N ALA A 255 20.44 17.71 -4.87
CA ALA A 255 20.79 16.67 -5.83
C ALA A 255 19.51 16.09 -6.47
N PRO A 256 19.54 15.66 -7.75
CA PRO A 256 18.38 15.06 -8.38
C PRO A 256 18.05 13.71 -7.75
N GLY A 257 16.77 13.42 -7.59
CA GLY A 257 16.29 12.14 -7.06
C GLY A 257 14.78 12.11 -6.87
N PRO A 258 14.21 10.92 -6.60
CA PRO A 258 12.77 10.76 -6.40
C PRO A 258 12.18 11.73 -5.36
N ASP A 259 12.85 11.89 -4.22
CA ASP A 259 12.34 12.74 -3.13
C ASP A 259 12.39 14.23 -3.48
N ALA A 260 13.44 14.69 -4.15
CA ALA A 260 13.56 16.09 -4.59
C ALA A 260 12.52 16.45 -5.68
N VAL A 261 12.11 15.47 -6.50
CA VAL A 261 11.03 15.64 -7.48
C VAL A 261 9.66 15.63 -6.81
N ARG A 262 9.44 14.76 -5.81
CA ARG A 262 8.20 14.81 -5.00
C ARG A 262 8.07 16.12 -4.25
N ALA A 263 9.15 16.65 -3.68
CA ALA A 263 9.17 17.99 -3.09
C ALA A 263 8.78 19.07 -4.13
N ALA A 264 9.30 18.96 -5.36
CA ALA A 264 8.90 19.87 -6.43
C ALA A 264 7.41 19.75 -6.80
N MET A 265 6.80 18.56 -6.76
CA MET A 265 5.34 18.43 -6.97
C MET A 265 4.53 19.12 -5.87
N GLN A 266 4.95 18.95 -4.60
CA GLN A 266 4.28 19.53 -3.43
C GLN A 266 4.22 21.07 -3.48
N ASP A 267 5.20 21.73 -4.10
CA ASP A 267 5.19 23.18 -4.29
C ASP A 267 4.00 23.67 -5.16
N PHE A 268 3.40 22.76 -5.95
CA PHE A 268 2.28 23.05 -6.85
C PHE A 268 0.94 22.51 -6.35
N THR A 269 0.84 22.02 -5.11
CA THR A 269 -0.42 21.63 -4.47
C THR A 269 -1.56 22.65 -4.63
N PRO A 270 -1.33 23.98 -4.51
CA PRO A 270 -2.39 24.97 -4.75
C PRO A 270 -3.00 24.90 -6.17
N ALA A 271 -2.22 24.53 -7.18
CA ALA A 271 -2.71 24.35 -8.55
C ALA A 271 -3.57 23.08 -8.66
N TYR A 272 -3.12 21.98 -8.06
CA TYR A 272 -3.88 20.72 -8.02
C TYR A 272 -5.22 20.88 -7.31
N ASN A 273 -5.24 21.64 -6.21
CA ASN A 273 -6.47 21.96 -5.47
C ASN A 273 -7.43 22.85 -6.27
N ALA A 274 -6.92 23.60 -7.25
CA ALA A 274 -7.73 24.32 -8.23
C ALA A 274 -8.16 23.47 -9.44
N GLY A 275 -7.87 22.16 -9.44
CA GLY A 275 -8.18 21.24 -10.53
C GLY A 275 -7.23 21.34 -11.73
N GLN A 276 -6.04 21.95 -11.55
CA GLN A 276 -5.05 22.14 -12.61
C GLN A 276 -3.96 21.08 -12.55
N PHE A 277 -4.18 19.93 -13.21
CA PHE A 277 -3.22 18.81 -13.22
C PHE A 277 -2.13 18.92 -14.30
N ALA A 278 -2.26 19.89 -15.21
CA ALA A 278 -1.39 20.12 -16.37
C ALA A 278 -0.31 21.19 -16.12
N VAL A 279 0.04 21.45 -14.86
CA VAL A 279 1.03 22.48 -14.49
C VAL A 279 2.46 21.99 -14.67
N ASP A 280 3.31 22.84 -15.26
CA ASP A 280 4.74 22.60 -15.37
C ASP A 280 5.40 22.78 -13.99
N ILE A 281 5.81 21.69 -13.34
CA ILE A 281 6.37 21.70 -11.97
C ILE A 281 7.84 22.14 -11.88
N VAL A 282 8.34 22.86 -12.88
CA VAL A 282 9.72 23.34 -12.94
C VAL A 282 9.92 24.49 -11.94
N ASP A 283 11.12 24.57 -11.37
CA ASP A 283 11.58 25.69 -10.54
C ASP A 283 10.72 25.98 -9.30
N GLY A 284 10.27 24.91 -8.64
CA GLY A 284 9.54 24.96 -7.37
C GLY A 284 10.28 25.75 -6.27
N ASN A 285 9.53 26.35 -5.34
CA ASN A 285 10.03 27.24 -4.30
C ASN A 285 10.43 26.54 -2.99
N GLY A 286 10.18 25.23 -2.87
CA GLY A 286 10.51 24.43 -1.71
C GLY A 286 12.02 24.26 -1.51
N SER A 287 12.44 24.09 -0.26
CA SER A 287 13.86 23.98 0.10
C SER A 287 14.52 22.70 -0.43
N ALA A 288 13.77 21.63 -0.63
CA ALA A 288 14.24 20.35 -1.17
C ALA A 288 13.92 20.15 -2.66
N SER A 289 13.28 21.13 -3.30
CA SER A 289 12.72 20.98 -4.65
C SER A 289 13.79 20.96 -5.72
N TRP A 290 13.73 19.96 -6.60
CA TRP A 290 14.61 19.88 -7.77
C TRP A 290 14.18 20.89 -8.86
N PRO A 291 15.06 21.80 -9.31
CA PRO A 291 14.65 22.90 -10.20
C PRO A 291 14.17 22.49 -11.60
N LEU A 292 14.60 21.32 -12.09
CA LEU A 292 14.22 20.79 -13.42
C LEU A 292 13.37 19.52 -13.28
N ALA A 293 12.47 19.50 -12.31
CA ALA A 293 11.48 18.43 -12.17
C ALA A 293 10.39 18.56 -13.24
N PHE A 294 9.86 17.44 -13.71
CA PHE A 294 8.66 17.39 -14.53
C PHE A 294 7.87 16.12 -14.24
N THR A 295 6.61 16.09 -14.65
CA THR A 295 5.77 14.88 -14.65
C THR A 295 5.54 14.42 -16.07
N SER A 296 5.57 13.11 -16.28
CA SER A 296 5.09 12.52 -17.52
C SER A 296 3.61 12.20 -17.39
N TYR A 297 2.89 12.32 -18.49
CA TYR A 297 1.45 12.23 -18.58
C TYR A 297 1.04 10.98 -19.33
N PHE A 298 0.13 10.25 -18.74
CA PHE A 298 -0.69 9.22 -19.34
C PHE A 298 -1.99 9.85 -19.85
N SER A 299 -2.31 9.68 -21.14
CA SER A 299 -3.37 10.44 -21.82
C SER A 299 -4.33 9.54 -22.59
N LEU A 300 -5.63 9.80 -22.44
CA LEU A 300 -6.70 9.18 -23.22
C LEU A 300 -7.84 10.16 -23.50
N SER A 301 -8.75 9.76 -24.39
CA SER A 301 -9.98 10.49 -24.67
C SER A 301 -10.91 10.44 -23.45
N ARG A 302 -11.53 11.58 -23.12
CA ARG A 302 -12.51 11.62 -22.02
C ARG A 302 -13.77 10.80 -22.32
N ASN A 303 -14.21 10.82 -23.58
CA ASN A 303 -15.39 10.10 -24.04
C ASN A 303 -14.96 9.09 -25.10
N ILE A 304 -14.94 7.82 -24.73
CA ILE A 304 -14.53 6.72 -25.60
C ILE A 304 -15.78 6.00 -26.10
N THR A 305 -15.78 5.66 -27.39
CA THR A 305 -16.80 4.81 -27.99
C THR A 305 -16.11 3.53 -28.45
N ALA A 306 -16.49 2.40 -27.85
CA ALA A 306 -15.89 1.11 -28.13
C ALA A 306 -16.97 0.03 -28.17
N VAL A 307 -16.68 -1.08 -28.86
CA VAL A 307 -17.58 -2.26 -28.83
C VAL A 307 -17.65 -2.86 -27.42
N ASP A 308 -16.52 -2.80 -26.71
CA ASP A 308 -16.31 -3.32 -25.37
C ASP A 308 -15.45 -2.31 -24.59
N CYS A 309 -15.85 -1.99 -23.36
CA CYS A 309 -15.18 -1.04 -22.49
C CYS A 309 -14.08 -1.68 -21.64
N THR A 310 -13.91 -3.00 -21.69
CA THR A 310 -12.94 -3.78 -20.88
C THR A 310 -11.53 -3.19 -20.93
N ASN A 311 -11.01 -2.81 -22.11
CA ASN A 311 -9.67 -2.21 -22.21
C ASN A 311 -9.56 -0.90 -21.45
N VAL A 312 -10.59 -0.04 -21.52
CA VAL A 312 -10.59 1.26 -20.83
C VAL A 312 -10.69 1.05 -19.33
N GLU A 313 -11.57 0.15 -18.90
CA GLU A 313 -11.74 -0.21 -17.48
C GLU A 313 -10.45 -0.77 -16.89
N GLU A 314 -9.81 -1.73 -17.57
CA GLU A 314 -8.55 -2.33 -17.09
C GLU A 314 -7.38 -1.36 -17.12
N LEU A 315 -7.37 -0.44 -18.07
CA LEU A 315 -6.36 0.60 -18.12
C LEU A 315 -6.50 1.59 -16.96
N LEU A 316 -7.73 1.93 -16.57
CA LEU A 316 -8.00 2.73 -15.38
C LEU A 316 -7.68 1.94 -14.11
N ASN A 317 -8.03 0.66 -14.02
CA ASN A 317 -7.63 -0.19 -12.89
C ASN A 317 -6.11 -0.26 -12.72
N TRP A 318 -5.36 -0.35 -13.82
CA TRP A 318 -3.91 -0.29 -13.78
C TRP A 318 -3.41 1.08 -13.30
N LEU A 319 -3.97 2.18 -13.79
CA LEU A 319 -3.60 3.52 -13.32
C LEU A 319 -3.89 3.70 -11.83
N ALA A 320 -5.05 3.26 -11.34
CA ALA A 320 -5.36 3.29 -9.91
C ALA A 320 -4.36 2.46 -9.09
N TRP A 321 -3.95 1.31 -9.60
CA TRP A 321 -2.91 0.49 -8.97
C TRP A 321 -1.56 1.22 -8.91
N VAL A 322 -1.15 1.91 -9.98
CA VAL A 322 0.07 2.73 -9.99
C VAL A 322 0.01 3.83 -8.92
N LEU A 323 -1.16 4.44 -8.73
CA LEU A 323 -1.37 5.52 -7.76
C LEU A 323 -1.46 5.02 -6.30
N THR A 324 -1.94 3.80 -6.07
CA THR A 324 -2.32 3.35 -4.72
C THR A 324 -1.51 2.17 -4.18
N ASN A 325 -0.78 1.45 -5.02
CA ASN A 325 -0.03 0.27 -4.57
C ASN A 325 1.41 0.62 -4.17
N ASP A 326 1.82 0.22 -2.96
CA ASP A 326 3.17 0.50 -2.45
C ASP A 326 4.26 -0.23 -3.25
N ALA A 327 3.91 -1.34 -3.94
CA ALA A 327 4.82 -2.00 -4.87
C ALA A 327 5.15 -1.10 -6.06
N ALA A 328 4.17 -0.37 -6.60
CA ALA A 328 4.40 0.57 -7.70
C ALA A 328 5.33 1.72 -7.28
N ASP A 329 5.11 2.30 -6.09
CA ASP A 329 6.00 3.31 -5.50
C ASP A 329 7.44 2.78 -5.37
N SER A 330 7.58 1.60 -4.77
CA SER A 330 8.87 0.92 -4.58
C SER A 330 9.58 0.63 -5.90
N ALA A 331 8.84 0.18 -6.91
CA ALA A 331 9.36 -0.16 -8.23
C ALA A 331 9.91 1.08 -8.94
N LEU A 332 9.16 2.20 -8.91
CA LEU A 332 9.60 3.47 -9.49
C LEU A 332 10.85 4.01 -8.80
N ARG A 333 10.89 4.02 -7.47
CA ARG A 333 12.06 4.48 -6.70
C ARG A 333 13.31 3.65 -7.00
N LYS A 334 13.15 2.33 -7.18
CA LYS A 334 14.24 1.42 -7.55
C LYS A 334 14.90 1.82 -8.87
N VAL A 335 14.10 2.23 -9.86
CA VAL A 335 14.57 2.75 -11.15
C VAL A 335 14.72 4.27 -11.18
N LYS A 336 14.81 4.93 -10.01
CA LYS A 336 15.11 6.37 -9.83
C LYS A 336 14.06 7.34 -10.36
N PHE A 337 12.85 6.86 -10.61
CA PHE A 337 11.69 7.69 -10.88
C PHE A 337 11.00 8.10 -9.58
N ALA A 338 10.29 9.23 -9.62
CA ALA A 338 9.49 9.70 -8.50
C ALA A 338 8.05 9.19 -8.66
N PRO A 339 7.53 8.41 -7.71
CA PRO A 339 6.09 8.26 -7.52
C PRO A 339 5.45 9.64 -7.33
N LEU A 340 4.17 9.78 -7.69
CA LEU A 340 3.47 11.04 -7.47
C LEU A 340 3.36 11.34 -5.98
N ASP A 341 3.28 12.62 -5.62
CA ASP A 341 2.96 12.99 -4.26
C ASP A 341 1.52 12.58 -3.91
N THR A 342 1.27 12.40 -2.61
CA THR A 342 0.02 11.86 -2.08
C THR A 342 -1.19 12.71 -2.45
N VAL A 343 -1.05 14.05 -2.43
CA VAL A 343 -2.15 14.96 -2.74
C VAL A 343 -2.51 14.85 -4.20
N LEU A 344 -1.52 14.93 -5.09
CA LEU A 344 -1.74 14.76 -6.53
C LEU A 344 -2.37 13.40 -6.85
N ALA A 345 -1.82 12.30 -6.32
CA ALA A 345 -2.35 10.95 -6.53
C ALA A 345 -3.83 10.85 -6.12
N THR A 346 -4.18 11.43 -4.96
CA THR A 346 -5.56 11.43 -4.45
C THR A 346 -6.52 12.20 -5.35
N LYS A 347 -6.11 13.38 -5.86
CA LYS A 347 -6.94 14.14 -6.80
C LYS A 347 -7.08 13.43 -8.15
N LEU A 348 -6.08 12.67 -8.58
CA LEU A 348 -6.13 11.91 -9.84
C LEU A 348 -7.08 10.72 -9.78
N LEU A 349 -7.21 10.05 -8.62
CA LEU A 349 -8.24 9.01 -8.43
C LEU A 349 -9.65 9.58 -8.67
N ALA A 350 -9.93 10.80 -8.21
CA ALA A 350 -11.21 11.47 -8.48
C ALA A 350 -11.36 11.87 -9.96
N LEU A 351 -10.27 12.24 -10.64
CA LEU A 351 -10.30 12.56 -12.08
C LEU A 351 -10.66 11.35 -12.93
N MET A 352 -10.29 10.13 -12.52
CA MET A 352 -10.59 8.89 -13.27
C MET A 352 -12.09 8.65 -13.43
N ASN A 353 -12.91 9.04 -12.44
CA ASN A 353 -14.38 8.96 -12.49
C ASN A 353 -15.01 9.84 -13.60
N THR A 354 -14.22 10.70 -14.24
CA THR A 354 -14.67 11.56 -15.34
C THR A 354 -14.52 10.93 -16.72
N VAL A 355 -13.85 9.77 -16.82
CA VAL A 355 -13.71 9.02 -18.07
C VAL A 355 -15.00 8.26 -18.35
N GLN A 356 -15.50 8.41 -19.57
CA GLN A 356 -16.70 7.73 -20.03
C GLN A 356 -16.37 6.75 -21.15
N CYS A 357 -16.98 5.58 -21.10
CA CYS A 357 -17.03 4.64 -22.22
C CYS A 357 -18.50 4.35 -22.54
N ASN A 358 -18.90 4.50 -23.80
CA ASN A 358 -20.29 4.30 -24.23
C ASN A 358 -21.34 5.11 -23.43
N SER A 359 -20.97 6.30 -22.98
CA SER A 359 -21.78 7.22 -22.13
C SER A 359 -22.01 6.76 -20.68
N GLU A 360 -21.26 5.77 -20.22
CA GLU A 360 -21.22 5.33 -18.81
C GLU A 360 -19.84 5.58 -18.21
N GLN A 361 -19.74 5.70 -16.88
CA GLN A 361 -18.44 5.86 -16.20
C GLN A 361 -17.59 4.60 -16.40
N ALA A 362 -16.39 4.76 -16.94
CA ALA A 362 -15.46 3.65 -17.15
C ALA A 362 -14.70 3.26 -15.88
N TYR A 363 -14.79 4.07 -14.82
CA TYR A 363 -14.21 3.78 -13.51
C TYR A 363 -15.20 4.19 -12.43
N VAL A 364 -15.54 3.23 -11.57
CA VAL A 364 -16.61 3.37 -10.57
C VAL A 364 -16.09 3.22 -9.14
N THR A 365 -14.88 2.71 -8.96
CA THR A 365 -14.28 2.50 -7.64
C THR A 365 -13.96 3.83 -6.98
N SER A 366 -14.55 4.07 -5.81
CA SER A 366 -14.23 5.22 -4.98
C SER A 366 -13.16 4.86 -3.96
N TYR A 367 -12.23 5.78 -3.70
CA TYR A 367 -11.18 5.58 -2.71
C TYR A 367 -11.46 6.43 -1.48
N ILE A 368 -11.47 5.80 -0.32
CA ILE A 368 -11.26 6.48 0.95
C ILE A 368 -9.75 6.56 1.16
N VAL A 369 -9.21 7.77 1.17
CA VAL A 369 -7.79 8.00 1.36
C VAL A 369 -7.52 8.52 2.75
N GLY A 370 -6.52 7.96 3.42
CA GLY A 370 -5.96 8.59 4.60
C GLY A 370 -4.46 8.47 4.72
N THR A 371 -3.88 9.37 5.51
CA THR A 371 -2.43 9.48 5.69
C THR A 371 -2.09 9.51 7.17
N GLY A 372 -0.88 9.07 7.53
CA GLY A 372 -0.37 9.22 8.89
C GLY A 372 0.89 8.40 9.14
N PRO A 373 1.31 8.28 10.41
CA PRO A 373 2.57 7.63 10.77
C PRO A 373 2.65 6.17 10.31
N ALA A 374 3.87 5.69 10.12
CA ALA A 374 4.16 4.32 9.70
C ALA A 374 3.64 3.31 10.73
N MET A 375 2.46 2.73 10.46
CA MET A 375 1.85 1.73 11.32
C MET A 375 1.33 0.55 10.49
N PRO A 376 1.91 -0.66 10.66
CA PRO A 376 1.56 -1.82 9.84
C PRO A 376 0.07 -2.20 9.86
N ILE A 377 -0.63 -1.90 10.95
CA ILE A 377 -2.05 -2.23 11.10
C ILE A 377 -2.96 -1.39 10.20
N TYR A 378 -2.67 -0.10 9.99
CA TYR A 378 -3.50 0.76 9.13
C TYR A 378 -3.40 0.31 7.68
N THR A 379 -2.20 0.03 7.19
CA THR A 379 -1.98 -0.57 5.87
C THR A 379 -2.61 -1.96 5.76
N SER A 380 -2.49 -2.79 6.79
CA SER A 380 -3.09 -4.13 6.77
C SER A 380 -4.62 -4.09 6.74
N TRP A 381 -5.23 -3.12 7.43
CA TRP A 381 -6.67 -2.90 7.38
C TRP A 381 -7.13 -2.32 6.06
N SER A 382 -6.40 -1.35 5.49
CA SER A 382 -6.77 -0.77 4.20
C SER A 382 -6.77 -1.82 3.09
N VAL A 383 -5.78 -2.72 3.08
CA VAL A 383 -5.66 -3.82 2.10
C VAL A 383 -6.69 -4.93 2.34
N ALA A 384 -7.07 -5.19 3.59
CA ALA A 384 -7.99 -6.28 3.94
C ALA A 384 -9.46 -5.87 3.93
N TYR A 385 -9.75 -4.57 3.89
CA TYR A 385 -11.10 -4.08 3.70
C TYR A 385 -11.57 -4.39 2.29
N ALA A 386 -12.76 -4.93 2.15
CA ALA A 386 -13.35 -5.28 0.86
C ALA A 386 -14.81 -4.82 0.86
N ALA A 387 -15.10 -3.87 -0.02
CA ALA A 387 -16.44 -3.43 -0.40
C ALA A 387 -16.54 -3.44 -1.92
N ASP A 388 -17.77 -3.51 -2.46
CA ASP A 388 -17.97 -3.74 -3.90
C ASP A 388 -17.47 -2.58 -4.78
N ASP A 389 -17.59 -1.33 -4.31
CA ASP A 389 -17.30 -0.10 -5.05
C ASP A 389 -16.44 0.91 -4.26
N VAL A 390 -15.91 0.49 -3.11
CA VAL A 390 -15.07 1.33 -2.26
C VAL A 390 -13.80 0.60 -1.83
N ASP A 391 -12.66 1.19 -2.18
CA ASP A 391 -11.35 0.80 -1.68
C ASP A 391 -10.83 1.79 -0.63
N VAL A 392 -9.92 1.33 0.22
CA VAL A 392 -9.24 2.17 1.21
C VAL A 392 -7.76 2.20 0.88
N LYS A 393 -7.19 3.40 0.82
CA LYS A 393 -5.75 3.60 0.74
C LYS A 393 -5.25 4.35 1.97
N TYR A 394 -4.29 3.75 2.65
CA TYR A 394 -3.50 4.41 3.69
C TYR A 394 -2.11 4.76 3.14
N TYR A 395 -1.73 6.04 3.15
CA TYR A 395 -0.39 6.53 2.86
C TYR A 395 0.37 6.76 4.16
N THR A 396 1.69 6.52 4.12
CA THR A 396 2.56 6.76 5.28
C THR A 396 3.24 8.12 5.15
N ASP A 397 3.09 8.96 6.17
CA ASP A 397 3.71 10.28 6.31
C ASP A 397 3.77 10.68 7.79
N ASP A 398 4.26 11.87 8.13
CA ASP A 398 4.27 12.34 9.52
C ASP A 398 2.89 12.87 9.99
N ASP A 399 2.65 12.88 11.31
CA ASP A 399 1.39 13.33 11.92
C ASP A 399 1.02 14.78 11.57
N ALA A 400 2.00 15.68 11.38
CA ALA A 400 1.74 17.08 11.09
C ALA A 400 1.30 17.27 9.64
N THR A 401 1.96 16.57 8.71
CA THR A 401 1.58 16.51 7.30
C THR A 401 0.18 15.94 7.12
N ALA A 402 -0.13 14.79 7.75
CA ALA A 402 -1.48 14.21 7.70
C ALA A 402 -2.55 15.18 8.23
N LYS A 403 -2.34 15.79 9.40
CA LYS A 403 -3.29 16.78 9.94
C LYS A 403 -3.46 17.99 9.04
N GLN A 404 -2.40 18.45 8.38
CA GLN A 404 -2.48 19.56 7.44
C GLN A 404 -3.25 19.17 6.16
N GLN A 405 -3.04 17.98 5.62
CA GLN A 405 -3.83 17.47 4.49
C GLN A 405 -5.32 17.36 4.84
N LEU A 406 -5.65 16.94 6.06
CA LEU A 406 -7.04 16.93 6.53
C LEU A 406 -7.64 18.34 6.72
N VAL A 407 -6.84 19.34 7.10
CA VAL A 407 -7.26 20.76 7.13
C VAL A 407 -7.63 21.23 5.73
N ASP A 408 -6.83 20.83 4.73
CA ASP A 408 -6.92 21.29 3.36
C ASP A 408 -7.93 20.48 2.52
N TYR A 409 -8.58 19.45 3.10
CA TYR A 409 -9.46 18.50 2.42
C TYR A 409 -8.77 17.73 1.29
N ASP A 410 -7.49 17.43 1.48
CA ASP A 410 -6.68 16.65 0.56
C ASP A 410 -6.75 15.14 0.82
N GLU A 411 -7.35 14.75 1.95
CA GLU A 411 -7.64 13.35 2.33
C GLU A 411 -8.98 13.22 3.09
N ASP A 412 -9.45 11.99 3.25
CA ASP A 412 -10.74 11.68 3.87
C ASP A 412 -10.62 11.43 5.38
N PHE A 413 -9.48 10.89 5.84
CA PHE A 413 -9.12 10.74 7.25
C PHE A 413 -7.61 10.82 7.45
N ALA A 414 -7.15 11.18 8.65
CA ALA A 414 -5.76 11.04 9.05
C ALA A 414 -5.63 9.96 10.13
N ALA A 415 -4.46 9.35 10.27
CA ALA A 415 -4.07 8.66 11.48
C ALA A 415 -3.15 9.55 12.33
N SER A 416 -3.27 9.44 13.65
CA SER A 416 -2.49 10.23 14.61
C SER A 416 -2.13 9.40 15.83
N SER A 417 -0.89 9.54 16.26
CA SER A 417 -0.35 8.90 17.46
C SER A 417 -0.01 9.88 18.58
N ASN A 418 -0.04 11.19 18.29
CA ASN A 418 0.25 12.24 19.26
C ASN A 418 -0.98 13.14 19.55
N GLY A 419 -2.18 12.62 19.26
CA GLY A 419 -3.45 13.28 19.56
C GLY A 419 -3.75 14.49 18.67
N LEU A 420 -4.50 15.46 19.21
CA LEU A 420 -4.93 16.66 18.47
C LEU A 420 -4.80 17.92 19.34
N ALA A 421 -3.69 18.64 19.18
CA ALA A 421 -3.45 19.89 19.91
C ALA A 421 -4.48 20.98 19.58
N ALA A 422 -4.66 21.96 20.47
CA ALA A 422 -5.63 23.05 20.32
C ALA A 422 -5.49 23.82 19.00
N ALA A 423 -4.26 24.10 18.54
CA ALA A 423 -4.01 24.78 17.28
C ALA A 423 -4.60 24.05 16.06
N TRP A 424 -4.65 22.71 16.09
CA TRP A 424 -5.29 21.92 15.05
C TRP A 424 -6.81 21.93 15.18
N ARG A 425 -7.35 21.92 16.41
CA ARG A 425 -8.81 22.07 16.65
C ARG A 425 -9.33 23.43 16.19
N ASP A 426 -8.54 24.49 16.30
CA ASP A 426 -8.90 25.82 15.81
C ASP A 426 -9.03 25.86 14.28
N LYS A 427 -8.13 25.14 13.58
CA LYS A 427 -8.21 24.96 12.11
C LYS A 427 -9.34 24.02 11.72
N MET A 428 -9.67 23.05 12.57
CA MET A 428 -10.66 22.01 12.30
C MET A 428 -11.67 21.82 13.46
N PRO A 429 -12.65 22.73 13.63
CA PRO A 429 -13.54 22.72 14.80
C PRO A 429 -14.41 21.47 14.94
N ASP A 430 -14.69 20.77 13.85
CA ASP A 430 -15.47 19.53 13.80
C ASP A 430 -14.59 18.27 13.62
N ALA A 431 -13.28 18.35 13.87
CA ALA A 431 -12.42 17.18 13.84
C ALA A 431 -12.79 16.19 14.97
N ALA A 432 -13.11 14.96 14.58
CA ALA A 432 -13.29 13.86 15.53
C ALA A 432 -11.98 13.08 15.65
N LEU A 433 -11.41 13.04 16.86
CA LEU A 433 -10.28 12.18 17.21
C LEU A 433 -10.81 10.88 17.84
N MET A 434 -10.70 9.78 17.11
CA MET A 434 -11.26 8.47 17.44
C MET A 434 -10.13 7.47 17.71
N PRO A 435 -9.88 7.09 18.98
CA PRO A 435 -8.98 6.00 19.31
C PRO A 435 -9.50 4.70 18.68
N VAL A 436 -8.64 4.02 17.92
CA VAL A 436 -8.99 2.74 17.26
C VAL A 436 -8.11 1.59 17.72
N ILE A 437 -6.88 1.89 18.13
CA ILE A 437 -5.92 0.93 18.68
C ILE A 437 -5.16 1.52 19.87
N ALA A 438 -4.54 0.66 20.65
CA ALA A 438 -3.42 0.97 21.53
C ALA A 438 -2.27 -0.02 21.28
N TYR A 439 -1.04 0.45 21.46
CA TYR A 439 0.18 -0.28 21.12
C TYR A 439 1.34 0.14 22.03
N ALA A 440 2.47 -0.55 21.90
CA ALA A 440 3.67 -0.31 22.69
C ALA A 440 4.83 0.12 21.80
N ILE A 441 5.43 1.26 22.13
CA ILE A 441 6.78 1.60 21.67
C ILE A 441 7.79 0.99 22.64
N VAL A 442 8.84 0.38 22.11
CA VAL A 442 9.83 -0.38 22.87
C VAL A 442 11.25 0.06 22.57
N PRO A 443 12.17 -0.03 23.55
CA PRO A 443 13.60 0.04 23.27
C PRO A 443 14.02 -1.23 22.54
N GLY A 444 14.25 -1.13 21.24
CA GLY A 444 14.80 -2.18 20.38
C GLY A 444 16.33 -2.17 20.42
N TYR A 445 16.93 -3.35 20.38
CA TYR A 445 18.39 -3.51 20.31
C TYR A 445 18.81 -4.65 19.40
N HIS A 446 20.00 -4.52 18.81
CA HIS A 446 20.65 -5.57 18.04
C HIS A 446 21.89 -6.06 18.79
N LEU A 447 21.72 -7.10 19.62
CA LEU A 447 22.82 -7.73 20.35
C LEU A 447 22.95 -9.20 19.94
N PRO A 448 23.87 -9.54 19.03
CA PRO A 448 24.08 -10.92 18.58
C PRO A 448 24.28 -11.93 19.73
N GLU A 449 24.93 -11.50 20.81
CA GLU A 449 25.24 -12.32 21.99
C GLU A 449 24.00 -12.67 22.82
N LEU A 450 22.91 -11.90 22.70
CA LEU A 450 21.65 -12.18 23.40
C LEU A 450 20.66 -12.99 22.55
N VAL A 451 20.96 -13.23 21.26
CA VAL A 451 20.08 -14.00 20.38
C VAL A 451 19.92 -15.43 20.90
N GLY A 452 18.66 -15.82 21.14
CA GLY A 452 18.30 -17.16 21.63
C GLY A 452 18.30 -17.30 23.15
N LEU A 453 18.64 -16.26 23.91
CA LEU A 453 18.39 -16.24 25.35
C LEU A 453 16.89 -16.13 25.63
N THR A 454 16.43 -16.81 26.69
CA THR A 454 15.02 -16.78 27.12
C THR A 454 14.71 -15.58 28.01
N GLU A 455 15.72 -14.97 28.62
CA GLU A 455 15.58 -13.80 29.49
C GLU A 455 15.89 -12.52 28.69
N PRO A 456 14.98 -11.54 28.65
CA PRO A 456 15.19 -10.31 27.90
C PRO A 456 16.18 -9.38 28.60
N LEU A 457 16.85 -8.52 27.83
CA LEU A 457 17.52 -7.34 28.37
C LEU A 457 16.51 -6.46 29.14
N VAL A 458 16.89 -6.05 30.35
CA VAL A 458 16.14 -5.12 31.20
C VAL A 458 16.84 -3.76 31.19
N LEU A 459 16.07 -2.71 30.94
CA LEU A 459 16.50 -1.31 31.04
C LEU A 459 15.60 -0.52 31.99
N ASN A 460 16.00 0.68 32.35
CA ASN A 460 15.20 1.63 33.14
C ASN A 460 15.34 3.05 32.55
N PHE A 461 14.52 4.00 33.00
CA PHE A 461 14.53 5.35 32.43
C PHE A 461 15.89 6.04 32.51
N ASP A 462 16.64 5.86 33.60
CA ASP A 462 17.98 6.45 33.76
C ASP A 462 18.99 5.91 32.73
N THR A 463 19.02 4.59 32.51
CA THR A 463 19.90 3.97 31.50
C THR A 463 19.50 4.38 30.08
N LEU A 464 18.21 4.46 29.78
CA LEU A 464 17.70 4.92 28.49
C LEU A 464 18.08 6.38 28.21
N ALA A 465 17.85 7.28 29.16
CA ALA A 465 18.23 8.69 29.06
C ALA A 465 19.75 8.83 28.85
N ALA A 466 20.55 8.13 29.66
CA ALA A 466 22.00 8.22 29.58
C ALA A 466 22.57 7.72 28.24
N ILE A 467 21.92 6.79 27.54
CA ILE A 467 22.32 6.36 26.19
C ILE A 467 22.20 7.53 25.19
N TYR A 468 21.05 8.20 25.16
CA TYR A 468 20.79 9.32 24.24
C TYR A 468 21.58 10.59 24.60
N GLU A 469 21.85 10.80 25.90
CA GLU A 469 22.72 11.88 26.39
C GLU A 469 24.21 11.61 26.17
N ASN A 470 24.58 10.43 25.66
CA ASN A 470 25.96 9.99 25.48
C ASN A 470 26.76 9.83 26.79
N ASN A 471 26.06 9.69 27.92
CA ASN A 471 26.61 9.42 29.25
C ASN A 471 26.74 7.92 29.56
N LEU A 472 26.05 7.05 28.80
CA LEU A 472 26.15 5.60 28.82
C LEU A 472 26.53 5.10 27.43
N THR A 473 27.71 4.49 27.37
CA THR A 473 28.45 4.34 26.11
C THR A 473 28.64 2.87 25.72
N MET A 474 28.76 1.96 26.67
CA MET A 474 29.07 0.56 26.39
C MET A 474 27.93 -0.36 26.83
N TRP A 475 27.71 -1.45 26.10
CA TRP A 475 26.69 -2.45 26.45
C TRP A 475 26.99 -3.17 27.77
N ASP A 476 28.26 -3.31 28.13
CA ASP A 476 28.71 -3.93 29.39
C ASP A 476 28.86 -2.93 30.55
N ASP A 477 28.27 -1.74 30.45
CA ASP A 477 28.25 -0.74 31.53
C ASP A 477 27.64 -1.34 32.81
N GLU A 478 28.27 -1.07 33.96
CA GLU A 478 27.86 -1.61 35.26
C GLU A 478 26.43 -1.21 35.64
N ARG A 479 25.93 -0.06 35.16
CA ARG A 479 24.53 0.36 35.36
C ARG A 479 23.54 -0.58 34.66
N ILE A 480 23.87 -1.10 33.48
CA ILE A 480 23.05 -2.09 32.77
C ILE A 480 23.19 -3.45 33.47
N LYS A 481 24.42 -3.89 33.75
CA LYS A 481 24.65 -5.18 34.42
C LYS A 481 23.93 -5.29 35.76
N ALA A 482 23.90 -4.22 36.55
CA ALA A 482 23.32 -4.21 37.88
C ALA A 482 21.81 -4.48 37.93
N ILE A 483 21.07 -4.18 36.85
CA ILE A 483 19.61 -4.35 36.76
C ILE A 483 19.19 -5.58 35.94
N ASN A 484 20.16 -6.36 35.45
CA ASN A 484 19.94 -7.53 34.63
C ASN A 484 20.26 -8.83 35.39
N SER A 485 19.73 -9.95 34.90
CA SER A 485 20.05 -11.26 35.45
C SER A 485 21.54 -11.59 35.26
N ALA A 486 22.06 -12.51 36.06
CA ALA A 486 23.46 -12.94 35.93
C ALA A 486 23.78 -13.52 34.54
N VAL A 487 22.78 -14.14 33.87
CA VAL A 487 22.93 -14.71 32.53
C VAL A 487 23.06 -13.59 31.50
N VAL A 488 22.15 -12.62 31.51
CA VAL A 488 22.19 -11.48 30.59
C VAL A 488 23.44 -10.64 30.85
N ALA A 489 23.73 -10.30 32.11
CA ALA A 489 24.88 -9.50 32.49
C ALA A 489 26.23 -10.11 32.06
N ALA A 490 26.35 -11.44 32.07
CA ALA A 490 27.54 -12.14 31.59
C ALA A 490 27.65 -12.20 30.06
N ALA A 491 26.53 -12.09 29.34
CA ALA A 491 26.47 -12.11 27.89
C ALA A 491 26.65 -10.71 27.25
N LEU A 492 26.51 -9.63 28.01
CA LEU A 492 26.67 -8.26 27.50
C LEU A 492 28.10 -8.03 26.95
N PRO A 493 28.24 -7.63 25.67
CA PRO A 493 29.53 -7.47 25.04
C PRO A 493 30.19 -6.13 25.40
N HIS A 494 31.53 -6.09 25.38
CA HIS A 494 32.28 -4.83 25.48
C HIS A 494 32.29 -4.09 24.13
N GLN A 495 31.12 -3.64 23.70
CA GLN A 495 30.89 -2.94 22.44
C GLN A 495 30.19 -1.61 22.68
N ALA A 496 30.51 -0.63 21.83
CA ALA A 496 29.86 0.67 21.88
C ALA A 496 28.40 0.56 21.42
N ILE A 497 27.51 1.29 22.10
CA ILE A 497 26.11 1.42 21.70
C ILE A 497 26.02 2.41 20.53
N VAL A 498 25.47 1.97 19.40
CA VAL A 498 25.18 2.82 18.24
C VAL A 498 23.70 3.23 18.28
N VAL A 499 23.41 4.51 18.48
CA VAL A 499 22.04 5.02 18.61
C VAL A 499 21.49 5.40 17.25
N ILE A 500 20.32 4.88 16.90
CA ILE A 500 19.61 5.26 15.67
C ILE A 500 18.58 6.33 16.02
N THR A 501 18.56 7.39 15.21
CA THR A 501 17.70 8.57 15.37
C THR A 501 17.05 8.94 14.05
N GLU A 502 15.97 9.72 14.09
CA GLU A 502 15.31 10.26 12.90
C GLU A 502 15.67 11.73 12.70
N SER A 503 15.79 12.18 11.44
CA SER A 503 15.95 13.61 11.07
C SER A 503 14.65 14.24 10.57
N ILE A 504 13.51 13.62 10.85
CA ILE A 504 12.17 14.03 10.46
C ILE A 504 11.25 14.07 11.68
N ASP A 505 10.08 14.72 11.56
CA ASP A 505 9.08 14.72 12.63
C ASP A 505 8.57 13.30 12.91
N SER A 506 8.65 12.86 14.17
CA SER A 506 8.32 11.49 14.57
C SER A 506 7.47 11.45 15.83
N ALA A 507 6.31 10.78 15.74
CA ALA A 507 5.45 10.52 16.90
C ALA A 507 6.11 9.55 17.90
N VAL A 508 6.92 8.61 17.42
CA VAL A 508 7.72 7.70 18.27
C VAL A 508 8.70 8.54 19.09
N THR A 509 9.43 9.45 18.43
CA THR A 509 10.35 10.38 19.09
C THR A 509 9.63 11.24 20.13
N HIS A 510 8.48 11.79 19.79
CA HIS A 510 7.71 12.59 20.73
C HIS A 510 7.24 11.79 21.96
N LEU A 511 6.81 10.55 21.77
CA LEU A 511 6.37 9.69 22.87
C LEU A 511 7.50 9.40 23.86
N PHE A 512 8.61 8.85 23.39
CA PHE A 512 9.67 8.43 24.31
C PHE A 512 10.38 9.62 24.95
N THR A 513 10.58 10.73 24.22
CA THR A 513 11.17 11.95 24.80
C THR A 513 10.28 12.58 25.87
N SER A 514 8.95 12.51 25.69
CA SER A 514 7.98 12.96 26.70
C SER A 514 8.04 12.11 27.97
N VAL A 515 8.08 10.78 27.83
CA VAL A 515 8.19 9.87 28.99
C VAL A 515 9.54 10.03 29.70
N LEU A 516 10.65 10.10 28.97
CA LEU A 516 11.99 10.28 29.55
C LEU A 516 12.11 11.66 30.23
N SER A 517 11.61 12.73 29.64
CA SER A 517 11.63 14.06 30.27
C SER A 517 10.75 14.14 31.53
N ALA A 518 9.64 13.40 31.57
CA ALA A 518 8.79 13.33 32.75
C ALA A 518 9.41 12.53 33.90
N THR A 519 10.32 11.58 33.60
CA THR A 519 10.88 10.64 34.57
C THR A 519 12.32 10.96 34.97
N VAL A 520 13.12 11.55 34.08
CA VAL A 520 14.55 11.85 34.27
C VAL A 520 14.78 13.36 34.17
N PRO A 521 14.99 14.06 35.29
CA PRO A 521 15.16 15.53 35.29
C PRO A 521 16.34 16.04 34.46
N GLU A 522 17.44 15.29 34.39
CA GLU A 522 18.61 15.64 33.56
C GLU A 522 18.26 15.64 32.07
N PHE A 523 17.60 14.58 31.60
CA PHE A 523 17.13 14.45 30.22
C PHE A 523 16.19 15.59 29.82
N ASN A 524 15.30 16.01 30.71
CA ASN A 524 14.42 17.15 30.46
C ASN A 524 15.20 18.47 30.32
N ALA A 525 16.31 18.62 31.04
CA ALA A 525 17.15 19.82 30.98
C ALA A 525 18.06 19.84 29.74
N THR A 526 18.50 18.67 29.26
CA THR A 526 19.46 18.53 28.15
C THR A 526 18.80 18.35 26.79
N VAL A 527 17.75 17.53 26.71
CA VAL A 527 17.05 17.15 25.46
C VAL A 527 15.63 17.71 25.42
N GLY A 528 14.85 17.50 26.49
CA GLY A 528 13.45 17.89 26.56
C GLY A 528 12.52 17.02 25.69
N THR A 529 11.37 17.57 25.32
CA THR A 529 10.29 16.86 24.60
C THR A 529 10.10 17.44 23.19
N GLY A 530 9.91 16.59 22.18
CA GLY A 530 9.55 17.07 20.84
C GLY A 530 9.45 15.97 19.79
N THR A 531 8.87 16.29 18.63
CA THR A 531 8.80 15.41 17.46
C THR A 531 10.13 15.29 16.73
N LEU A 532 10.98 16.31 16.86
CA LEU A 532 12.36 16.37 16.39
C LEU A 532 13.19 17.10 17.46
N VAL A 533 14.19 16.42 18.02
CA VAL A 533 15.05 16.95 19.08
C VAL A 533 16.53 16.67 18.78
N ASN A 534 17.42 17.50 19.30
CA ASN A 534 18.86 17.30 19.15
C ASN A 534 19.43 16.46 20.29
N PHE A 535 19.72 15.19 20.03
CA PHE A 535 20.32 14.30 21.04
C PHE A 535 21.84 14.53 21.15
N PRO A 536 22.42 14.62 22.37
CA PRO A 536 23.87 14.75 22.56
C PRO A 536 24.71 13.66 21.86
N VAL A 537 24.18 12.44 21.73
CA VAL A 537 24.86 11.34 21.00
C VAL A 537 25.12 11.66 19.52
N LEU A 538 24.36 12.56 18.89
CA LEU A 538 24.58 12.96 17.48
C LEU A 538 25.93 13.66 17.26
N ALA A 539 26.50 14.28 18.30
CA ALA A 539 27.83 14.87 18.23
C ALA A 539 28.96 13.82 18.30
N ALA A 540 28.64 12.56 18.63
CA ALA A 540 29.58 11.46 18.71
C ALA A 540 29.62 10.70 17.38
N GLY A 541 30.53 11.11 16.48
CA GLY A 541 30.49 10.73 15.06
C GLY A 541 30.48 9.23 14.70
N ASN A 542 30.89 8.32 15.59
CA ASN A 542 30.85 6.88 15.35
C ASN A 542 29.78 6.13 16.19
N ARG A 543 28.89 6.85 16.88
CA ARG A 543 27.90 6.29 17.82
C ARG A 543 26.46 6.65 17.46
N SER A 544 26.24 7.32 16.35
CA SER A 544 24.89 7.66 15.90
C SER A 544 24.71 7.40 14.42
N ILE A 545 23.54 6.88 14.05
CA ILE A 545 23.06 6.80 12.68
C ILE A 545 21.76 7.59 12.61
N THR A 546 21.61 8.44 11.60
CA THR A 546 20.41 9.24 11.41
C THR A 546 19.73 8.88 10.10
N THR A 547 18.45 8.55 10.16
CA THR A 547 17.64 8.23 8.98
C THR A 547 16.60 9.32 8.73
N ALA A 548 16.36 9.63 7.47
CA ALA A 548 15.30 10.54 7.03
C ALA A 548 14.05 9.78 6.54
N SER A 549 14.04 8.45 6.61
CA SER A 549 12.92 7.61 6.18
C SER A 549 11.95 7.37 7.33
N PRO A 550 10.63 7.57 7.14
CA PRO A 550 9.59 7.24 8.13
C PRO A 550 9.54 5.77 8.57
N THR A 551 10.19 4.87 7.83
CA THR A 551 10.30 3.44 8.17
C THR A 551 11.74 2.98 8.39
N GLY A 552 12.71 3.90 8.33
CA GLY A 552 14.14 3.55 8.25
C GLY A 552 14.73 3.01 9.55
N VAL A 553 14.10 3.27 10.70
CA VAL A 553 14.66 2.90 12.02
C VAL A 553 14.83 1.38 12.15
N ILE A 554 13.83 0.59 11.73
CA ILE A 554 13.91 -0.88 11.81
C ILE A 554 14.97 -1.45 10.86
N ASP A 555 15.10 -0.87 9.66
CA ASP A 555 16.10 -1.30 8.67
C ASP A 555 17.52 -1.06 9.20
N GLU A 556 17.77 0.11 9.78
CA GLU A 556 19.06 0.45 10.39
C GLU A 556 19.36 -0.41 11.62
N LEU A 557 18.35 -0.69 12.45
CA LEU A 557 18.49 -1.58 13.63
C LEU A 557 18.93 -2.98 13.18
N VAL A 558 18.27 -3.54 12.17
CA VAL A 558 18.58 -4.87 11.64
C VAL A 558 19.94 -4.90 10.97
N ALA A 559 20.30 -3.86 10.20
CA ALA A 559 21.56 -3.80 9.47
C ALA A 559 22.79 -3.54 10.36
N THR A 560 22.60 -2.93 11.53
CA THR A 560 23.69 -2.45 12.37
C THR A 560 23.79 -3.25 13.68
N PRO A 561 24.77 -4.17 13.82
CA PRO A 561 25.05 -4.80 15.11
C PRO A 561 25.37 -3.78 16.19
N TYR A 562 25.02 -4.11 17.45
CA TYR A 562 25.23 -3.27 18.63
C TYR A 562 24.44 -1.96 18.63
N SER A 563 23.41 -1.87 17.78
CA SER A 563 22.54 -0.70 17.67
C SER A 563 21.39 -0.69 18.67
N PHE A 564 20.83 0.50 18.88
CA PHE A 564 19.73 0.77 19.80
C PHE A 564 18.82 1.90 19.29
N ALA A 565 17.50 1.72 19.40
CA ALA A 565 16.50 2.74 19.05
C ALA A 565 15.16 2.45 19.73
N PHE A 566 14.28 3.45 19.84
CA PHE A 566 12.86 3.21 20.14
C PHE A 566 12.09 2.92 18.85
N TRP A 567 11.26 1.88 18.84
CA TRP A 567 10.41 1.55 17.69
C TRP A 567 9.14 0.78 18.09
N ASP A 568 8.24 0.55 17.13
CA ASP A 568 7.03 -0.24 17.34
C ASP A 568 7.35 -1.71 17.65
N LEU A 569 6.64 -2.27 18.64
CA LEU A 569 6.85 -3.64 19.10
C LEU A 569 6.66 -4.67 17.98
N TYR A 570 5.66 -4.51 17.12
CA TYR A 570 5.36 -5.50 16.08
C TYR A 570 6.54 -5.65 15.11
N ASP A 571 7.07 -4.54 14.60
CA ASP A 571 8.22 -4.55 13.69
C ASP A 571 9.47 -5.17 14.33
N ILE A 572 9.75 -4.85 15.61
CA ILE A 572 10.87 -5.45 16.35
C ILE A 572 10.69 -6.96 16.47
N THR A 573 9.48 -7.44 16.74
CA THR A 573 9.20 -8.88 16.92
C THR A 573 9.19 -9.70 15.62
N LEU A 574 9.04 -9.06 14.46
CA LEU A 574 9.17 -9.72 13.16
C LEU A 574 10.64 -10.02 12.80
N SER A 575 11.58 -9.33 13.42
CA SER A 575 13.01 -9.56 13.18
C SER A 575 13.52 -10.83 13.84
N ARG A 576 14.60 -11.38 13.26
CA ARG A 576 15.36 -12.50 13.83
C ARG A 576 16.61 -12.08 14.59
N SER A 577 17.08 -10.84 14.38
CA SER A 577 18.35 -10.34 14.90
C SER A 577 18.19 -9.22 15.93
N VAL A 578 17.03 -8.56 15.95
CA VAL A 578 16.72 -7.52 16.94
C VAL A 578 15.70 -8.01 17.94
N SER A 579 15.69 -7.42 19.13
CA SER A 579 14.79 -7.78 20.22
C SER A 579 14.36 -6.56 21.01
N ALA A 580 13.20 -6.66 21.67
CA ALA A 580 12.69 -5.62 22.54
C ALA A 580 13.23 -5.79 23.97
N ALA A 581 13.64 -4.70 24.60
CA ALA A 581 14.01 -4.70 26.02
C ALA A 581 12.76 -4.66 26.91
N SER A 582 12.82 -5.33 28.05
CA SER A 582 11.89 -5.12 29.15
C SER A 582 12.28 -3.86 29.92
N LEU A 583 11.31 -3.21 30.56
CA LEU A 583 11.53 -1.98 31.31
C LEU A 583 11.13 -2.11 32.77
N ILE A 584 11.94 -1.53 33.65
CA ILE A 584 11.52 -1.19 35.01
C ILE A 584 10.58 0.01 34.89
N ASN A 585 9.29 -0.21 35.15
CA ASN A 585 8.26 0.82 35.03
C ASN A 585 8.32 1.80 36.23
N THR A 586 7.46 2.82 36.22
CA THR A 586 7.39 3.87 37.26
C THR A 586 7.09 3.33 38.66
N SER A 587 6.45 2.15 38.75
CA SER A 587 6.17 1.44 40.01
C SER A 587 7.33 0.54 40.47
N GLY A 588 8.44 0.52 39.74
CA GLY A 588 9.63 -0.27 40.06
C GLY A 588 9.56 -1.75 39.66
N ASN A 589 8.57 -2.15 38.84
CA ASN A 589 8.43 -3.53 38.38
C ASN A 589 9.01 -3.72 36.98
N THR A 590 9.67 -4.86 36.75
CA THR A 590 10.10 -5.26 35.41
C THR A 590 8.90 -5.75 34.61
N VAL A 591 8.58 -5.03 33.53
CA VAL A 591 7.46 -5.31 32.63
C VAL A 591 8.01 -5.55 31.24
N ALA A 592 7.50 -6.57 30.54
CA ALA A 592 7.76 -6.78 29.12
C ALA A 592 6.59 -6.21 28.30
N ALA A 593 6.88 -5.59 27.16
CA ALA A 593 5.85 -5.08 26.27
C ALA A 593 5.10 -6.25 25.60
N ASN A 594 3.79 -6.28 25.81
CA ASN A 594 2.84 -7.22 25.19
C ASN A 594 1.41 -6.69 25.35
N VAL A 595 0.44 -7.40 24.75
CA VAL A 595 -0.99 -7.07 24.81
C VAL A 595 -1.49 -6.87 26.25
N ASP A 596 -1.13 -7.72 27.19
CA ASP A 596 -1.61 -7.63 28.58
C ASP A 596 -1.07 -6.38 29.28
N SER A 597 0.21 -6.05 29.06
CA SER A 597 0.84 -4.84 29.62
C SER A 597 0.28 -3.54 29.04
N VAL A 598 -0.16 -3.56 27.76
CA VAL A 598 -0.83 -2.43 27.11
C VAL A 598 -2.26 -2.30 27.63
N VAL A 599 -3.00 -3.41 27.80
CA VAL A 599 -4.32 -3.40 28.45
C VAL A 599 -4.24 -2.86 29.87
N SER A 600 -3.21 -3.24 30.64
CA SER A 600 -2.94 -2.69 31.97
C SER A 600 -2.77 -1.16 31.92
N ALA A 601 -2.01 -0.64 30.96
CA ALA A 601 -1.83 0.80 30.77
C ALA A 601 -3.15 1.51 30.40
N ILE A 602 -3.98 0.92 29.52
CA ILE A 602 -5.31 1.46 29.19
C ILE A 602 -6.17 1.56 30.46
N ASN A 603 -6.20 0.51 31.28
CA ASN A 603 -6.99 0.50 32.50
C ASN A 603 -6.54 1.57 33.50
N ASP A 604 -5.23 1.78 33.65
CA ASP A 604 -4.69 2.85 34.49
C ASP A 604 -5.09 4.24 33.96
N TYR A 605 -4.98 4.44 32.66
CA TYR A 605 -5.39 5.68 32.00
C TYR A 605 -6.88 5.98 32.22
N LEU A 606 -7.76 4.99 32.04
CA LEU A 606 -9.20 5.11 32.24
C LEU A 606 -9.60 5.29 33.72
N ALA A 607 -8.80 4.75 34.64
CA ALA A 607 -9.00 4.94 36.08
C ALA A 607 -8.52 6.32 36.57
N SER A 608 -7.71 7.03 35.78
CA SER A 608 -7.17 8.33 36.15
C SER A 608 -8.27 9.41 36.20
N SER A 609 -8.05 10.46 36.99
CA SER A 609 -8.97 11.61 37.09
C SER A 609 -8.83 12.60 35.93
N ALA A 610 -7.96 12.31 34.95
CA ALA A 610 -7.73 13.18 33.80
C ALA A 610 -8.93 13.16 32.86
N THR A 611 -9.23 14.30 32.23
CA THR A 611 -10.19 14.33 31.12
C THR A 611 -9.66 13.47 29.97
N HIS A 612 -10.40 12.44 29.57
CA HIS A 612 -10.06 11.59 28.44
C HIS A 612 -10.31 12.32 27.11
N ALA A 613 -9.50 13.34 26.83
CA ALA A 613 -9.50 14.03 25.54
C ALA A 613 -8.69 13.27 24.47
N PHE A 614 -7.97 12.21 24.88
CA PHE A 614 -7.13 11.36 24.02
C PHE A 614 -6.04 12.13 23.29
N ASP A 615 -5.65 13.28 23.86
CA ASP A 615 -4.47 14.06 23.52
C ASP A 615 -3.25 13.68 24.37
N THR A 616 -3.41 12.75 25.30
CA THR A 616 -2.33 12.16 26.08
C THR A 616 -1.43 11.32 25.18
N LEU A 617 -0.14 11.67 25.17
CA LEU A 617 0.87 10.98 24.37
C LEU A 617 1.11 9.55 24.90
N SER A 618 1.20 9.37 26.22
CA SER A 618 1.38 8.06 26.86
C SER A 618 0.16 7.65 27.68
N LEU A 619 -0.17 6.37 27.62
CA LEU A 619 -1.17 5.68 28.44
C LEU A 619 -0.56 5.13 29.73
N GLY A 620 0.77 5.04 29.80
CA GLY A 620 1.47 4.40 30.91
C GLY A 620 1.18 5.08 32.25
N GLY A 621 0.64 4.30 33.20
CA GLY A 621 0.34 4.71 34.58
C GLY A 621 1.22 4.01 35.63
N GLU A 622 0.87 4.19 36.91
CA GLU A 622 1.58 3.60 38.06
C GLU A 622 1.18 2.14 38.37
N GLY A 623 0.45 1.46 37.49
CA GLY A 623 0.09 0.06 37.65
C GLY A 623 1.30 -0.88 37.56
N ALA A 624 1.33 -1.91 38.41
CA ALA A 624 2.47 -2.83 38.50
C ALA A 624 2.76 -3.62 37.20
N GLY A 625 1.74 -3.83 36.35
CA GLY A 625 1.86 -4.52 35.06
C GLY A 625 1.85 -3.60 33.84
N SER A 626 1.79 -2.28 34.04
CA SER A 626 1.56 -1.32 32.97
C SER A 626 2.83 -1.00 32.22
N TRP A 627 2.75 -1.06 30.87
CA TRP A 627 3.83 -0.63 30.00
C TRP A 627 3.91 0.90 29.94
N PRO A 628 5.07 1.52 30.25
CA PRO A 628 5.18 2.98 30.40
C PRO A 628 5.17 3.76 29.07
N LEU A 629 5.43 3.08 27.94
CA LEU A 629 5.50 3.67 26.60
C LEU A 629 4.36 3.15 25.72
N ALA A 630 3.18 2.95 26.32
CA ALA A 630 1.96 2.60 25.58
C ALA A 630 1.28 3.88 25.06
N ALA A 631 0.73 3.84 23.85
CA ALA A 631 0.05 4.98 23.22
C ALA A 631 -1.23 4.54 22.50
N PHE A 632 -2.16 5.47 22.30
CA PHE A 632 -3.29 5.25 21.39
C PHE A 632 -2.88 5.58 19.95
N GLY A 633 -3.30 4.75 19.01
CA GLY A 633 -3.38 5.11 17.60
C GLY A 633 -4.82 5.48 17.28
N SER A 634 -5.02 6.68 16.76
CA SER A 634 -6.34 7.26 16.51
C SER A 634 -6.54 7.58 15.03
N PHE A 635 -7.77 7.47 14.55
CA PHE A 635 -8.18 8.13 13.32
C PHE A 635 -8.74 9.51 13.61
N LEU A 636 -8.50 10.43 12.70
CA LEU A 636 -8.96 11.81 12.72
C LEU A 636 -9.74 12.07 11.43
N TYR A 637 -10.94 12.61 11.54
CA TYR A 637 -11.78 12.90 10.36
C TYR A 637 -12.70 14.10 10.60
N ARG A 638 -13.21 14.69 9.52
CA ARG A 638 -14.13 15.83 9.57
C ARG A 638 -15.54 15.32 9.86
N SER A 639 -16.02 15.44 11.10
CA SER A 639 -17.25 14.76 11.53
C SER A 639 -18.56 15.38 11.02
N THR A 640 -18.50 16.59 10.44
CA THR A 640 -19.70 17.28 9.90
C THR A 640 -19.48 17.96 8.56
N SER A 641 -18.22 18.26 8.21
CA SER A 641 -17.87 19.11 7.06
C SER A 641 -17.25 18.36 5.87
N MET A 642 -17.21 17.02 5.89
CA MET A 642 -16.83 16.26 4.67
C MET A 642 -17.70 16.68 3.49
N THR A 643 -17.07 16.90 2.34
CA THR A 643 -17.70 17.44 1.14
C THR A 643 -18.37 16.34 0.30
N ASP A 644 -17.88 15.11 0.39
CA ASP A 644 -18.43 13.94 -0.28
C ASP A 644 -19.13 13.01 0.72
N CYS A 645 -20.46 12.97 0.66
CA CYS A 645 -21.26 12.14 1.58
C CYS A 645 -21.18 10.64 1.28
N VAL A 646 -20.83 10.23 0.05
CA VAL A 646 -20.59 8.82 -0.29
C VAL A 646 -19.34 8.36 0.43
N LYS A 647 -18.26 9.13 0.32
CA LYS A 647 -17.02 8.87 1.06
C LYS A 647 -17.21 8.95 2.58
N ALA A 648 -18.01 9.89 3.08
CA ALA A 648 -18.28 9.99 4.52
C ALA A 648 -19.01 8.74 5.06
N ALA A 649 -19.99 8.22 4.33
CA ALA A 649 -20.67 6.97 4.68
C ALA A 649 -19.72 5.77 4.61
N ALA A 650 -18.93 5.69 3.54
CA ALA A 650 -17.98 4.61 3.39
C ALA A 650 -16.86 4.65 4.45
N LEU A 651 -16.41 5.83 4.86
CA LEU A 651 -15.49 6.01 6.00
C LEU A 651 -16.13 5.53 7.30
N ALA A 652 -17.41 5.85 7.55
CA ALA A 652 -18.12 5.36 8.73
C ALA A 652 -18.20 3.82 8.76
N ASP A 653 -18.43 3.18 7.62
CA ASP A 653 -18.45 1.73 7.50
C ASP A 653 -17.06 1.11 7.67
N PHE A 654 -16.00 1.73 7.11
CA PHE A 654 -14.61 1.32 7.34
C PHE A 654 -14.24 1.42 8.84
N LEU A 655 -14.55 2.54 9.49
CA LEU A 655 -14.32 2.73 10.93
C LEU A 655 -15.01 1.63 11.74
N LEU A 656 -16.29 1.35 11.47
CA LEU A 656 -17.04 0.27 12.11
C LEU A 656 -16.39 -1.10 11.87
N TRP A 657 -15.97 -1.37 10.63
CA TRP A 657 -15.31 -2.61 10.25
C TRP A 657 -14.00 -2.82 11.02
N THR A 658 -13.17 -1.79 11.20
CA THR A 658 -11.89 -1.91 11.95
C THR A 658 -12.10 -2.41 13.38
N GLN A 659 -13.26 -2.10 13.97
CA GLN A 659 -13.56 -2.40 15.37
C GLN A 659 -14.43 -3.65 15.57
N THR A 660 -15.07 -4.18 14.52
CA THR A 660 -16.10 -5.22 14.66
C THR A 660 -15.94 -6.44 13.75
N SER A 661 -15.22 -6.32 12.63
CA SER A 661 -15.05 -7.41 11.67
C SER A 661 -14.11 -8.50 12.19
N ALA A 662 -14.46 -9.77 11.99
CA ALA A 662 -13.57 -10.88 12.35
C ALA A 662 -12.18 -10.79 11.67
N THR A 663 -12.13 -10.24 10.45
CA THR A 663 -10.87 -10.04 9.72
C THR A 663 -10.00 -8.97 10.37
N SER A 664 -10.56 -7.81 10.69
CA SER A 664 -9.81 -6.71 11.33
C SER A 664 -9.31 -7.10 12.74
N LEU A 665 -10.16 -7.78 13.52
CA LEU A 665 -9.83 -8.31 14.85
C LEU A 665 -8.67 -9.32 14.79
N ARG A 666 -8.67 -10.22 13.80
CA ARG A 666 -7.58 -11.19 13.60
C ARG A 666 -6.27 -10.52 13.20
N ILE A 667 -6.33 -9.46 12.38
CA ILE A 667 -5.15 -8.66 12.02
C ILE A 667 -4.57 -8.01 13.27
N ALA A 668 -5.38 -7.30 14.06
CA ALA A 668 -4.95 -6.65 15.29
C ALA A 668 -4.29 -7.65 16.27
N LYS A 669 -4.95 -8.79 16.51
CA LYS A 669 -4.43 -9.85 17.38
C LYS A 669 -3.10 -10.44 16.87
N ARG A 670 -2.98 -10.70 15.57
CA ARG A 670 -1.75 -11.24 14.96
C ARG A 670 -0.59 -10.25 15.10
N GLN A 671 -0.89 -8.97 15.01
CA GLN A 671 0.10 -7.90 15.04
C GLN A 671 0.36 -7.34 16.44
N GLY A 672 -0.34 -7.82 17.48
CA GLY A 672 -0.11 -7.41 18.87
C GLY A 672 -0.72 -6.06 19.25
N PHE A 673 -1.64 -5.52 18.45
CA PHE A 673 -2.37 -4.29 18.76
C PHE A 673 -3.62 -4.57 19.59
N VAL A 674 -3.90 -3.70 20.56
CA VAL A 674 -5.12 -3.75 21.39
C VAL A 674 -6.17 -2.87 20.71
N LEU A 675 -7.32 -3.44 20.33
CA LEU A 675 -8.42 -2.64 19.78
C LEU A 675 -9.04 -1.75 20.87
N ALA A 676 -9.32 -0.50 20.54
CA ALA A 676 -10.05 0.39 21.45
C ALA A 676 -11.42 -0.20 21.81
N SER A 677 -12.10 -0.86 20.87
CA SER A 677 -13.38 -1.53 21.11
C SER A 677 -13.33 -2.72 22.08
N SER A 678 -12.15 -3.13 22.55
CA SER A 678 -12.02 -4.17 23.57
C SER A 678 -12.37 -3.69 24.99
N ASP A 679 -12.29 -2.39 25.23
CA ASP A 679 -12.73 -1.76 26.48
C ASP A 679 -14.16 -1.16 26.33
N ALA A 680 -14.98 -1.27 27.37
CA ALA A 680 -16.38 -0.87 27.31
C ALA A 680 -16.58 0.66 27.19
N GLU A 681 -15.75 1.47 27.86
CA GLU A 681 -15.86 2.93 27.82
C GLU A 681 -15.33 3.47 26.49
N LEU A 682 -14.22 2.93 26.01
CA LEU A 682 -13.69 3.25 24.68
C LEU A 682 -14.65 2.84 23.56
N LYS A 683 -15.25 1.64 23.65
CA LYS A 683 -16.24 1.17 22.69
C LYS A 683 -17.51 2.03 22.67
N LYS A 684 -17.96 2.48 23.84
CA LYS A 684 -19.09 3.42 23.94
C LYS A 684 -18.75 4.74 23.25
N ARG A 685 -17.58 5.32 23.53
CA ARG A 685 -17.12 6.56 22.87
C ARG A 685 -17.03 6.39 21.36
N PHE A 686 -16.49 5.27 20.88
CA PHE A 686 -16.43 4.94 19.47
C PHE A 686 -17.84 5.01 18.84
N PHE A 687 -18.84 4.36 19.44
CA PHE A 687 -20.21 4.41 18.95
C PHE A 687 -20.84 5.80 19.06
N ASP A 688 -20.56 6.56 20.12
CA ASP A 688 -21.04 7.94 20.24
C ASP A 688 -20.49 8.83 19.11
N GLN A 689 -19.21 8.69 18.76
CA GLN A 689 -18.58 9.41 17.64
C GLN A 689 -19.12 8.95 16.28
N LEU A 690 -19.32 7.64 16.09
CA LEU A 690 -19.93 7.09 14.89
C LEU A 690 -21.38 7.57 14.71
N LYS A 691 -22.11 7.71 15.81
CA LYS A 691 -23.46 8.28 15.83
C LYS A 691 -23.47 9.77 15.51
N ALA A 692 -22.48 10.53 15.99
CA ALA A 692 -22.37 11.96 15.74
C ALA A 692 -21.88 12.31 14.32
N PHE A 693 -21.35 11.33 13.58
CA PHE A 693 -20.82 11.55 12.24
C PHE A 693 -21.95 11.85 11.25
N THR A 694 -21.93 13.04 10.66
CA THR A 694 -22.91 13.52 9.68
C THR A 694 -22.25 14.11 8.45
N CYS A 695 -22.97 14.13 7.33
CA CYS A 695 -22.62 14.88 6.13
C CYS A 695 -23.86 15.65 5.67
N ALA A 696 -23.71 16.95 5.43
CA ALA A 696 -24.83 17.86 5.15
C ALA A 696 -25.98 17.76 6.19
N GLY A 697 -25.64 17.49 7.46
CA GLY A 697 -26.59 17.33 8.56
C GLY A 697 -27.32 15.98 8.62
N VAL A 698 -27.00 15.04 7.72
CA VAL A 698 -27.58 13.69 7.70
C VAL A 698 -26.58 12.69 8.31
N PRO A 699 -26.99 11.82 9.24
CA PRO A 699 -26.13 10.76 9.75
C PRO A 699 -25.63 9.84 8.63
N VAL A 700 -24.33 9.56 8.62
CA VAL A 700 -23.69 8.76 7.56
C VAL A 700 -23.56 7.28 7.90
N SER A 701 -23.51 6.94 9.20
CA SER A 701 -23.37 5.55 9.63
C SER A 701 -24.63 4.72 9.35
N SER A 702 -24.44 3.56 8.72
CA SER A 702 -25.46 2.55 8.46
C SER A 702 -26.10 1.96 9.73
N VAL A 703 -25.47 2.15 10.89
CA VAL A 703 -25.93 1.66 12.20
C VAL A 703 -26.34 2.78 13.17
N TYR A 704 -26.41 4.04 12.72
CA TYR A 704 -26.75 5.22 13.54
C TYR A 704 -27.98 5.02 14.45
N GLY A 705 -29.06 4.49 13.91
CA GLY A 705 -30.35 4.22 14.56
C GLY A 705 -30.35 3.01 15.48
N CYS A 706 -29.26 2.23 15.50
CA CYS A 706 -29.06 1.09 16.37
C CYS A 706 -28.15 1.40 17.57
N ILE A 707 -27.46 2.54 17.55
CA ILE A 707 -26.59 2.97 18.64
C ILE A 707 -27.43 3.64 19.73
N SER A 708 -27.49 3.05 20.92
CA SER A 708 -28.10 3.69 22.08
C SER A 708 -27.11 4.69 22.68
N GLY A 709 -27.56 5.91 23.01
CA GLY A 709 -26.68 6.97 23.56
C GLY A 709 -26.16 6.71 24.98
N SER A 710 -26.26 5.47 25.46
CA SER A 710 -25.90 5.06 26.81
C SER A 710 -25.20 3.69 26.86
N GLY A 711 -24.94 3.03 25.73
CA GLY A 711 -24.47 1.65 25.66
C GLY A 711 -23.26 1.45 24.76
N SER A 712 -22.43 0.46 25.08
CA SER A 712 -21.27 0.04 24.28
C SER A 712 -21.60 -1.04 23.25
N GLU A 713 -22.88 -1.30 23.01
CA GLU A 713 -23.35 -2.36 22.12
C GLU A 713 -24.50 -1.87 21.24
N LEU A 714 -24.47 -2.29 19.96
CA LEU A 714 -25.59 -2.09 19.05
C LEU A 714 -26.83 -2.79 19.62
N CYS A 715 -27.98 -2.13 19.53
CA CYS A 715 -29.25 -2.66 20.03
C CYS A 715 -29.17 -3.11 21.51
N SER A 716 -28.39 -2.37 22.31
CA SER A 716 -28.16 -2.62 23.74
C SER A 716 -27.70 -4.05 24.07
N GLY A 717 -27.10 -4.76 23.11
CA GLY A 717 -26.66 -6.15 23.29
C GLY A 717 -27.75 -7.21 23.11
N PHE A 718 -28.98 -6.78 22.84
CA PHE A 718 -30.16 -7.64 22.85
C PHE A 718 -30.87 -7.71 21.50
N GLY A 719 -30.15 -7.44 20.41
CA GLY A 719 -30.68 -7.52 19.06
C GLY A 719 -29.61 -7.41 17.99
N SER A 720 -30.05 -7.43 16.73
CA SER A 720 -29.21 -7.18 15.56
C SER A 720 -29.65 -5.92 14.85
N CYS A 721 -28.69 -5.13 14.34
CA CYS A 721 -29.00 -3.95 13.54
C CYS A 721 -29.29 -4.39 12.10
N VAL A 722 -30.49 -4.10 11.61
CA VAL A 722 -30.91 -4.40 10.23
C VAL A 722 -31.52 -3.13 9.65
N SER A 723 -30.96 -2.64 8.54
CA SER A 723 -31.44 -1.44 7.86
C SER A 723 -31.63 -0.25 8.82
N ASN A 724 -30.62 0.01 9.65
CA ASN A 724 -30.61 1.11 10.62
C ASN A 724 -31.69 1.00 11.73
N SER A 725 -32.24 -0.20 11.97
CA SER A 725 -33.23 -0.47 13.01
C SER A 725 -32.90 -1.74 13.79
N CYS A 726 -33.20 -1.76 15.08
CA CYS A 726 -32.93 -2.92 15.93
C CYS A 726 -33.99 -4.01 15.80
N LEU A 727 -33.56 -5.21 15.42
CA LEU A 727 -34.34 -6.44 15.53
C LEU A 727 -34.03 -7.12 16.87
N CYS A 728 -34.98 -7.06 17.80
CA CYS A 728 -34.78 -7.54 19.16
C CYS A 728 -34.86 -9.06 19.28
N ASN A 729 -34.01 -9.61 20.15
CA ASN A 729 -34.06 -10.99 20.58
C ASN A 729 -35.38 -11.27 21.33
N SER A 730 -35.76 -12.55 21.41
CA SER A 730 -37.01 -12.94 22.10
C SER A 730 -37.06 -12.43 23.54
N GLY A 731 -38.20 -11.84 23.93
CA GLY A 731 -38.41 -11.28 25.27
C GLY A 731 -37.82 -9.88 25.49
N ARG A 732 -37.40 -9.21 24.42
CA ARG A 732 -36.90 -7.83 24.43
C ARG A 732 -37.70 -6.94 23.49
N GLU A 733 -37.90 -5.68 23.88
CA GLU A 733 -38.62 -4.67 23.10
C GLU A 733 -38.00 -3.28 23.29
N GLY A 734 -38.56 -2.28 22.61
CA GLY A 734 -38.04 -0.90 22.60
C GLY A 734 -37.12 -0.63 21.40
N GLN A 735 -36.89 0.65 21.13
CA GLN A 735 -36.15 1.13 19.95
C GLN A 735 -34.76 0.49 19.80
N TYR A 736 -34.09 0.20 20.92
CA TYR A 736 -32.76 -0.38 21.00
C TYR A 736 -32.75 -1.70 21.77
N CYS A 737 -33.89 -2.41 21.86
CA CYS A 737 -34.02 -3.67 22.61
C CYS A 737 -33.68 -3.61 24.10
N GLN A 738 -33.79 -2.42 24.68
CA GLN A 738 -33.43 -2.14 26.06
C GLN A 738 -34.50 -2.56 27.08
N LEU A 739 -35.74 -2.78 26.64
CA LEU A 739 -36.85 -3.13 27.52
C LEU A 739 -37.04 -4.65 27.54
N VAL A 740 -37.37 -5.19 28.70
CA VAL A 740 -37.84 -6.57 28.82
C VAL A 740 -39.31 -6.59 28.42
N SER A 741 -39.68 -7.42 27.44
CA SER A 741 -41.07 -7.51 27.00
C SER A 741 -41.97 -7.88 28.18
N SER A 742 -42.83 -6.95 28.59
CA SER A 742 -43.80 -7.23 29.65
C SER A 742 -44.97 -8.02 29.06
N SER A 743 -44.98 -9.34 29.23
CA SER A 743 -46.16 -10.13 28.89
C SER A 743 -47.25 -9.91 29.94
N SER A 744 -48.06 -8.86 29.80
CA SER A 744 -49.39 -8.76 30.42
C SER A 744 -50.50 -8.76 29.36
N ALA A 745 -50.32 -9.54 28.31
CA ALA A 745 -51.37 -9.88 27.35
C ALA A 745 -51.62 -11.40 27.34
N ALA A 746 -51.75 -11.97 28.53
CA ALA A 746 -52.31 -13.31 28.73
C ALA A 746 -53.62 -13.20 29.50
N ASP A 747 -54.59 -12.43 29.00
CA ASP A 747 -55.94 -12.44 29.60
C ASP A 747 -57.10 -12.15 28.63
N SER A 748 -56.88 -12.20 27.31
CA SER A 748 -57.97 -12.06 26.32
C SER A 748 -58.14 -13.27 25.40
N LEU A 749 -57.20 -14.22 25.44
CA LEU A 749 -57.23 -15.42 24.59
C LEU A 749 -57.72 -16.69 25.32
N ALA A 750 -57.99 -16.62 26.63
CA ALA A 750 -58.46 -17.77 27.41
C ALA A 750 -59.97 -18.06 27.25
N VAL A 751 -60.77 -17.08 26.82
CA VAL A 751 -62.24 -17.23 26.68
C VAL A 751 -62.65 -17.70 25.28
N ILE A 752 -61.85 -17.42 24.24
CA ILE A 752 -62.13 -17.83 22.86
C ILE A 752 -61.66 -19.28 22.58
N LEU A 753 -60.61 -19.74 23.27
CA LEU A 753 -60.06 -21.09 23.10
C LEU A 753 -60.88 -22.23 23.74
N GLY A 754 -61.81 -21.94 24.65
CA GLY A 754 -62.56 -22.96 25.39
C GLY A 754 -63.67 -23.68 24.61
N VAL A 755 -64.14 -23.13 23.48
CA VAL A 755 -65.31 -23.66 22.76
C VAL A 755 -65.06 -23.89 21.27
N VAL A 756 -64.15 -23.13 20.63
CA VAL A 756 -63.90 -23.25 19.18
C VAL A 756 -62.84 -24.31 18.86
N LEU A 757 -61.82 -24.49 19.70
CA LEU A 757 -60.76 -25.49 19.48
C LEU A 757 -61.21 -26.96 19.55
N PRO A 758 -62.13 -27.40 20.42
CA PRO A 758 -62.52 -28.81 20.44
C PRO A 758 -63.20 -29.27 19.14
N VAL A 759 -63.95 -28.37 18.50
CA VAL A 759 -64.69 -28.66 17.25
C VAL A 759 -63.76 -28.58 16.04
N ALA A 760 -62.86 -27.59 16.00
CA ALA A 760 -61.85 -27.47 14.95
C ALA A 760 -60.77 -28.57 15.04
N ALA A 761 -60.37 -28.98 16.25
CA ALA A 761 -59.40 -30.06 16.46
C ALA A 761 -59.97 -31.43 16.08
N ALA A 762 -61.27 -31.68 16.27
CA ALA A 762 -61.91 -32.92 15.84
C ALA A 762 -61.97 -33.04 14.30
N ILE A 763 -62.25 -31.93 13.60
CA ILE A 763 -62.25 -31.86 12.13
C ILE A 763 -60.82 -31.91 11.57
N ALA A 764 -59.88 -31.22 12.21
CA ALA A 764 -58.47 -31.23 11.84
C ALA A 764 -57.78 -32.56 12.11
N LEU A 765 -58.13 -33.30 13.18
CA LEU A 765 -57.62 -34.66 13.41
C LEU A 765 -58.10 -35.64 12.33
N LEU A 766 -59.33 -35.49 11.85
CA LEU A 766 -59.88 -36.33 10.79
C LEU A 766 -59.23 -36.01 9.42
N LEU A 767 -58.96 -34.73 9.14
CA LEU A 767 -58.20 -34.29 7.96
C LEU A 767 -56.70 -34.63 8.06
N CYS A 768 -56.09 -34.55 9.24
CA CYS A 768 -54.71 -34.95 9.49
C CYS A 768 -54.53 -36.46 9.40
N LEU A 769 -55.50 -37.29 9.78
CA LEU A 769 -55.39 -38.75 9.59
C LEU A 769 -55.46 -39.14 8.10
N VAL A 770 -56.29 -38.45 7.30
CA VAL A 770 -56.34 -38.63 5.84
C VAL A 770 -55.07 -38.06 5.17
N ALA A 771 -54.58 -36.90 5.63
CA ALA A 771 -53.37 -36.28 5.12
C ALA A 771 -52.10 -37.03 5.56
N VAL A 772 -52.06 -37.64 6.74
CA VAL A 772 -50.95 -38.49 7.21
C VAL A 772 -50.98 -39.83 6.48
N ALA A 773 -52.16 -40.40 6.18
CA ALA A 773 -52.24 -41.59 5.32
C ALA A 773 -51.79 -41.29 3.87
N ALA A 774 -52.20 -40.13 3.31
CA ALA A 774 -51.76 -39.66 2.01
C ALA A 774 -50.27 -39.24 1.98
N TRP A 775 -49.77 -38.65 3.06
CA TRP A 775 -48.36 -38.29 3.25
C TRP A 775 -47.49 -39.51 3.50
N TYR A 776 -47.99 -40.54 4.20
CA TYR A 776 -47.28 -41.81 4.36
C TYR A 776 -47.21 -42.57 3.00
N TRP A 777 -48.28 -42.53 2.20
CA TRP A 777 -48.28 -43.04 0.82
C TRP A 777 -47.42 -42.20 -0.15
N ALA A 778 -47.33 -40.88 0.03
CA ALA A 778 -46.50 -39.98 -0.79
C ALA A 778 -45.03 -39.99 -0.36
N ARG A 779 -44.73 -40.17 0.93
CA ARG A 779 -43.38 -40.22 1.51
C ARG A 779 -42.71 -41.58 1.27
N LEU A 780 -43.47 -42.65 1.08
CA LEU A 780 -42.96 -43.92 0.54
C LEU A 780 -42.60 -43.86 -0.96
N ARG A 781 -42.88 -42.74 -1.66
CA ARG A 781 -42.55 -42.53 -3.09
C ARG A 781 -41.72 -41.27 -3.40
N ARG A 782 -41.27 -40.51 -2.40
CA ARG A 782 -40.42 -39.31 -2.58
C ARG A 782 -39.20 -39.34 -1.67
N GLY A 783 -38.21 -40.16 -2.03
CA GLY A 783 -36.81 -39.88 -1.75
C GLY A 783 -36.25 -39.18 -2.99
N GLY A 784 -36.19 -37.85 -2.97
CA GLY A 784 -35.46 -37.10 -3.98
C GLY A 784 -33.97 -37.40 -3.79
N ARG A 785 -33.32 -37.89 -4.84
CA ARG A 785 -31.86 -38.05 -4.90
C ARG A 785 -31.21 -36.67 -4.87
N ASP A 786 -30.09 -36.53 -4.17
CA ASP A 786 -29.25 -35.35 -4.30
C ASP A 786 -28.75 -35.23 -5.75
N ASP A 787 -28.69 -34.03 -6.32
CA ASP A 787 -28.37 -33.79 -7.74
C ASP A 787 -26.97 -34.31 -8.16
N TRP A 788 -26.09 -34.59 -7.19
CA TRP A 788 -24.74 -35.14 -7.39
C TRP A 788 -24.66 -36.68 -7.26
N GLU A 789 -25.72 -37.37 -6.82
CA GLU A 789 -25.72 -38.83 -6.64
C GLU A 789 -25.94 -39.56 -7.98
N ILE A 790 -24.97 -40.37 -8.39
CA ILE A 790 -25.01 -41.15 -9.64
C ILE A 790 -25.04 -42.66 -9.39
N ASN A 791 -25.54 -43.43 -10.37
CA ASN A 791 -25.26 -44.86 -10.39
C ASN A 791 -23.86 -45.11 -10.99
N TYR A 792 -23.08 -46.01 -10.38
CA TYR A 792 -21.75 -46.39 -10.89
C TYR A 792 -21.79 -46.87 -12.33
N ASP A 793 -22.87 -47.54 -12.74
CA ASP A 793 -23.05 -48.04 -14.12
C ASP A 793 -23.17 -46.93 -15.18
N GLU A 794 -23.28 -45.67 -14.78
CA GLU A 794 -23.23 -44.50 -15.68
C GLU A 794 -21.80 -44.12 -16.09
N LEU A 795 -20.78 -44.73 -15.47
CA LEU A 795 -19.38 -44.44 -15.72
C LEU A 795 -18.78 -45.47 -16.69
N GLU A 796 -18.17 -44.99 -17.78
CA GLU A 796 -17.35 -45.81 -18.66
C GLU A 796 -15.91 -45.77 -18.15
N VAL A 797 -15.57 -46.69 -17.25
CA VAL A 797 -14.26 -46.75 -16.60
C VAL A 797 -13.20 -47.29 -17.56
N GLY A 798 -12.12 -46.55 -17.71
CA GLY A 798 -10.95 -46.84 -18.54
C GLY A 798 -9.70 -47.15 -17.71
N ASP A 799 -8.57 -46.57 -18.09
CA ASP A 799 -7.25 -46.92 -17.54
C ASP A 799 -7.10 -46.55 -16.05
N LEU A 800 -6.36 -47.38 -15.31
CA LEU A 800 -5.94 -47.08 -13.94
C LEU A 800 -4.91 -45.94 -13.95
N LEU A 801 -5.21 -44.84 -13.27
CA LEU A 801 -4.34 -43.66 -13.15
C LEU A 801 -3.42 -43.75 -11.92
N GLY A 802 -3.89 -44.37 -10.84
CA GLY A 802 -3.08 -44.55 -9.63
C GLY A 802 -3.78 -45.35 -8.54
N SER A 803 -3.00 -45.95 -7.63
CA SER A 803 -3.50 -46.78 -6.52
C SER A 803 -2.87 -46.37 -5.19
N GLY A 804 -3.65 -46.28 -4.11
CA GLY A 804 -3.15 -45.94 -2.77
C GLY A 804 -4.01 -46.47 -1.63
N GLY A 805 -3.69 -46.09 -0.39
CA GLY A 805 -4.38 -46.57 0.83
C GLY A 805 -5.86 -46.20 0.95
N TYR A 806 -6.34 -45.28 0.11
CA TYR A 806 -7.72 -44.79 0.08
C TYR A 806 -8.53 -45.28 -1.13
N GLY A 807 -7.98 -46.20 -1.93
CA GLY A 807 -8.63 -46.76 -3.12
C GLY A 807 -7.82 -46.59 -4.41
N GLU A 808 -8.47 -46.92 -5.54
CA GLU A 808 -7.91 -46.83 -6.89
C GLU A 808 -8.54 -45.66 -7.65
N VAL A 809 -7.74 -44.90 -8.40
CA VAL A 809 -8.22 -43.82 -9.26
C VAL A 809 -8.12 -44.27 -10.71
N HIS A 810 -9.25 -44.25 -11.41
CA HIS A 810 -9.36 -44.64 -12.82
C HIS A 810 -9.74 -43.44 -13.67
N ARG A 811 -9.25 -43.39 -14.91
CA ARG A 811 -9.75 -42.50 -15.95
C ARG A 811 -11.11 -43.02 -16.40
N ALA A 812 -12.11 -42.17 -16.59
CA ALA A 812 -13.41 -42.61 -17.06
C ALA A 812 -14.11 -41.55 -17.92
N MET A 813 -15.17 -41.95 -18.62
CA MET A 813 -16.08 -41.05 -19.30
C MET A 813 -17.41 -41.00 -18.54
N TRP A 814 -17.90 -39.80 -18.23
CA TRP A 814 -19.20 -39.57 -17.62
C TRP A 814 -19.98 -38.54 -18.44
N LYS A 815 -21.10 -38.96 -19.04
CA LYS A 815 -21.96 -38.12 -19.90
C LYS A 815 -21.21 -37.38 -21.01
N GLY A 816 -20.15 -37.98 -21.56
CA GLY A 816 -19.31 -37.39 -22.60
C GLY A 816 -18.22 -36.44 -22.11
N THR A 817 -18.07 -36.27 -20.79
CA THR A 817 -16.96 -35.55 -20.16
C THR A 817 -15.95 -36.52 -19.58
N GLU A 818 -14.68 -36.27 -19.85
CA GLU A 818 -13.58 -37.04 -19.30
C GLU A 818 -13.36 -36.70 -17.81
N VAL A 819 -13.28 -37.71 -16.96
CA VAL A 819 -13.26 -37.57 -15.51
C VAL A 819 -12.26 -38.52 -14.85
N ALA A 820 -11.82 -38.17 -13.64
CA ALA A 820 -11.09 -39.05 -12.74
C ALA A 820 -12.05 -39.65 -11.71
N VAL A 821 -12.07 -40.97 -11.57
CA VAL A 821 -12.97 -41.72 -10.68
C VAL A 821 -12.16 -42.43 -9.60
N LYS A 822 -12.27 -41.97 -8.36
CA LYS A 822 -11.69 -42.64 -7.19
C LYS A 822 -12.67 -43.70 -6.68
N VAL A 823 -12.34 -44.97 -6.88
CA VAL A 823 -13.11 -46.15 -6.46
C VAL A 823 -12.57 -46.67 -5.13
N ILE A 824 -13.46 -46.87 -4.15
CA ILE A 824 -13.08 -47.48 -2.87
C ILE A 824 -13.09 -49.00 -3.03
N ALA A 825 -11.89 -49.59 -3.08
CA ALA A 825 -11.73 -51.04 -3.15
C ALA A 825 -11.77 -51.65 -1.74
N SER A 826 -12.89 -52.30 -1.38
CA SER A 826 -12.94 -53.18 -0.21
C SER A 826 -13.96 -54.31 -0.41
N GLU A 827 -13.53 -55.56 -0.25
CA GLU A 827 -14.41 -56.75 -0.30
C GLU A 827 -15.40 -56.81 0.88
N LYS A 828 -15.20 -56.01 1.94
CA LYS A 828 -16.09 -55.89 3.10
C LYS A 828 -16.31 -54.42 3.46
N ILE A 829 -17.36 -53.83 2.90
CA ILE A 829 -17.79 -52.48 3.27
C ILE A 829 -18.52 -52.55 4.63
N THR A 830 -17.93 -51.93 5.66
CA THR A 830 -18.59 -51.75 6.96
C THR A 830 -19.49 -50.50 6.93
N LYS A 831 -20.50 -50.44 7.81
CA LYS A 831 -21.35 -49.25 7.95
C LYS A 831 -20.57 -47.99 8.35
N GLU A 832 -19.44 -48.16 9.03
CA GLU A 832 -18.56 -47.07 9.43
C GLU A 832 -17.78 -46.51 8.22
N MET A 833 -17.30 -47.36 7.33
CA MET A 833 -16.68 -46.94 6.06
C MET A 833 -17.69 -46.22 5.15
N GLU A 834 -18.92 -46.71 5.07
CA GLU A 834 -20.00 -46.05 4.32
C GLU A 834 -20.34 -44.68 4.89
N LYS A 835 -20.36 -44.55 6.22
CA LYS A 835 -20.59 -43.26 6.90
C LYS A 835 -19.46 -42.28 6.65
N ASN A 836 -18.20 -42.69 6.88
CA ASN A 836 -17.04 -41.83 6.67
C ASN A 836 -16.93 -41.38 5.21
N PHE A 837 -17.30 -42.25 4.26
CA PHE A 837 -17.37 -41.90 2.85
C PHE A 837 -18.44 -40.85 2.54
N LYS A 838 -19.64 -40.98 3.12
CA LYS A 838 -20.71 -39.98 2.97
C LYS A 838 -20.31 -38.63 3.58
N ASP A 839 -19.62 -38.65 4.71
CA ASP A 839 -19.08 -37.43 5.34
C ASP A 839 -18.01 -36.77 4.45
N GLU A 840 -17.11 -37.55 3.82
CA GLU A 840 -16.10 -37.06 2.84
C GLU A 840 -16.76 -36.43 1.61
N VAL A 841 -17.77 -37.10 1.03
CA VAL A 841 -18.53 -36.57 -0.12
C VAL A 841 -19.26 -35.29 0.26
N GLN A 842 -19.84 -35.21 1.46
CA GLN A 842 -20.52 -34.00 1.93
C GLN A 842 -19.56 -32.82 2.05
N VAL A 843 -18.34 -33.03 2.56
CA VAL A 843 -17.30 -31.99 2.58
C VAL A 843 -16.94 -31.54 1.17
N MET A 844 -16.70 -32.47 0.25
CA MET A 844 -16.30 -32.15 -1.12
C MET A 844 -17.38 -31.39 -1.91
N THR A 845 -18.67 -31.62 -1.64
CA THR A 845 -19.76 -30.87 -2.29
C THR A 845 -19.74 -29.37 -2.00
N ALA A 846 -19.14 -28.95 -0.89
CA ALA A 846 -19.05 -27.55 -0.47
C ALA A 846 -17.80 -26.82 -1.00
N LEU A 847 -16.88 -27.53 -1.68
CA LEU A 847 -15.60 -26.98 -2.12
C LEU A 847 -15.63 -26.63 -3.61
N ARG A 848 -15.50 -25.34 -3.94
CA ARG A 848 -15.37 -24.84 -5.32
C ARG A 848 -14.33 -23.73 -5.39
N HIS A 849 -13.17 -24.02 -5.98
CA HIS A 849 -12.07 -23.06 -6.11
C HIS A 849 -11.18 -23.43 -7.30
N PRO A 850 -10.65 -22.47 -8.09
CA PRO A 850 -9.84 -22.73 -9.29
C PRO A 850 -8.51 -23.47 -9.03
N ASN A 851 -8.05 -23.54 -7.77
CA ASN A 851 -6.85 -24.27 -7.37
C ASN A 851 -7.14 -25.50 -6.48
N VAL A 852 -8.37 -26.02 -6.49
CA VAL A 852 -8.76 -27.28 -5.84
C VAL A 852 -9.51 -28.13 -6.85
N VAL A 853 -9.17 -29.42 -6.93
CA VAL A 853 -9.79 -30.35 -7.90
C VAL A 853 -11.30 -30.38 -7.71
N LEU A 854 -12.03 -30.10 -8.79
CA LEU A 854 -13.49 -30.01 -8.80
C LEU A 854 -14.15 -31.36 -8.52
N PHE A 855 -15.00 -31.39 -7.50
CA PHE A 855 -15.95 -32.47 -7.27
C PHE A 855 -17.14 -32.35 -8.25
N MET A 856 -17.46 -33.44 -8.95
CA MET A 856 -18.54 -33.46 -9.94
C MET A 856 -19.74 -34.30 -9.50
N ALA A 857 -19.49 -35.52 -9.00
CA ALA A 857 -20.53 -36.47 -8.60
C ALA A 857 -19.96 -37.56 -7.67
N ALA A 858 -20.83 -38.35 -7.06
CA ALA A 858 -20.43 -39.54 -6.32
C ALA A 858 -21.47 -40.66 -6.40
N SER A 859 -21.00 -41.90 -6.29
CA SER A 859 -21.86 -43.06 -6.02
C SER A 859 -21.64 -43.51 -4.58
N THR A 860 -22.68 -43.42 -3.75
CA THR A 860 -22.62 -43.73 -2.30
C THR A 860 -23.15 -45.12 -1.95
N LYS A 861 -23.46 -45.94 -2.97
CA LYS A 861 -24.07 -47.27 -2.80
C LYS A 861 -23.02 -48.37 -2.85
N ALA A 862 -22.94 -49.17 -1.78
CA ALA A 862 -22.23 -50.43 -1.81
C ALA A 862 -22.82 -51.38 -2.88
N PRO A 863 -22.00 -52.21 -3.56
CA PRO A 863 -20.59 -52.50 -3.30
C PRO A 863 -19.59 -51.60 -4.05
N ARG A 864 -20.05 -50.67 -4.90
CA ARG A 864 -19.20 -49.86 -5.78
C ARG A 864 -19.34 -48.37 -5.48
N MET A 865 -18.71 -47.95 -4.38
CA MET A 865 -18.67 -46.55 -3.98
C MET A 865 -17.53 -45.82 -4.70
N CYS A 866 -17.80 -44.63 -5.21
CA CYS A 866 -16.79 -43.83 -5.91
C CYS A 866 -17.05 -42.33 -5.87
N ILE A 867 -15.99 -41.54 -6.07
CA ILE A 867 -16.01 -40.08 -6.21
C ILE A 867 -15.58 -39.75 -7.64
N VAL A 868 -16.36 -38.91 -8.31
CA VAL A 868 -16.10 -38.42 -9.67
C VAL A 868 -15.58 -36.99 -9.58
N MET A 869 -14.42 -36.75 -10.16
CA MET A 869 -13.69 -35.48 -10.14
C MET A 869 -13.26 -35.09 -11.55
N GLU A 870 -12.89 -33.83 -11.74
CA GLU A 870 -12.26 -33.40 -12.99
C GLU A 870 -10.96 -34.18 -13.27
N TYR A 871 -10.68 -34.41 -14.54
CA TYR A 871 -9.47 -35.08 -14.97
C TYR A 871 -8.35 -34.08 -15.27
N MET A 872 -7.21 -34.24 -14.58
CA MET A 872 -6.04 -33.36 -14.74
C MET A 872 -5.08 -33.93 -15.81
N GLY A 873 -5.32 -33.60 -17.09
CA GLY A 873 -4.63 -34.22 -18.22
C GLY A 873 -3.13 -33.93 -18.39
N LEU A 874 -2.57 -33.01 -17.61
CA LEU A 874 -1.13 -32.65 -17.64
C LEU A 874 -0.27 -33.44 -16.63
N GLY A 875 -0.85 -34.43 -15.94
CA GLY A 875 -0.14 -35.22 -14.95
C GLY A 875 0.04 -34.50 -13.61
N CYS A 876 0.80 -35.12 -12.70
CA CYS A 876 1.03 -34.59 -11.36
C CYS A 876 2.40 -33.91 -11.23
N LEU A 877 2.52 -33.00 -10.25
CA LEU A 877 3.78 -32.29 -9.99
C LEU A 877 4.93 -33.26 -9.66
N TYR A 878 4.64 -34.42 -9.07
CA TYR A 878 5.64 -35.44 -8.77
C TYR A 878 6.32 -35.94 -10.05
N GLU A 879 5.54 -36.28 -11.08
CA GLU A 879 6.07 -36.72 -12.38
C GLU A 879 6.88 -35.61 -13.05
N LEU A 880 6.41 -34.35 -12.97
CA LEU A 880 7.14 -33.21 -13.52
C LEU A 880 8.50 -33.00 -12.85
N LEU A 881 8.56 -33.08 -11.52
CA LEU A 881 9.78 -32.87 -10.74
C LEU A 881 10.80 -34.01 -10.90
N HIS A 882 10.36 -35.21 -11.23
CA HIS A 882 11.21 -36.40 -11.39
C HIS A 882 11.43 -36.77 -12.87
N ASN A 883 11.02 -35.91 -13.80
CA ASN A 883 11.23 -36.13 -15.22
C ASN A 883 12.67 -35.74 -15.61
N GLU A 884 13.53 -36.74 -15.81
CA GLU A 884 14.93 -36.54 -16.23
C GLU A 884 15.10 -35.80 -17.57
N LEU A 885 14.03 -35.70 -18.38
CA LEU A 885 14.02 -34.94 -19.63
C LEU A 885 13.84 -33.43 -19.43
N ILE A 886 13.49 -32.97 -18.22
CA ILE A 886 13.31 -31.56 -17.87
C ILE A 886 14.45 -31.15 -16.92
N PRO A 887 15.55 -30.59 -17.42
CA PRO A 887 16.75 -30.32 -16.63
C PRO A 887 16.55 -29.23 -15.57
N GLU A 888 15.67 -28.25 -15.79
CA GLU A 888 15.29 -27.26 -14.79
C GLU A 888 13.92 -26.63 -15.08
N ILE A 889 13.07 -26.47 -14.05
CA ILE A 889 11.83 -25.71 -14.13
C ILE A 889 12.13 -24.21 -13.88
N PRO A 890 11.73 -23.27 -14.77
CA PRO A 890 11.97 -21.84 -14.60
C PRO A 890 11.42 -21.29 -13.27
N PHE A 891 12.13 -20.36 -12.64
CA PHE A 891 11.72 -19.77 -11.36
C PHE A 891 10.31 -19.16 -11.37
N PRO A 892 9.88 -18.41 -12.40
CA PRO A 892 8.51 -17.88 -12.46
C PRO A 892 7.45 -18.98 -12.41
N LEU A 893 7.70 -20.12 -13.07
CA LEU A 893 6.78 -21.26 -13.05
C LEU A 893 6.78 -21.96 -11.69
N LYS A 894 7.95 -22.08 -11.04
CA LYS A 894 8.07 -22.59 -9.65
C LYS A 894 7.27 -21.71 -8.67
N ALA A 895 7.44 -20.40 -8.76
CA ALA A 895 6.71 -19.43 -7.95
C ALA A 895 5.20 -19.50 -8.21
N LYS A 896 4.78 -19.61 -9.48
CA LYS A 896 3.36 -19.78 -9.86
C LYS A 896 2.74 -21.04 -9.27
N MET A 897 3.41 -22.19 -9.39
CA MET A 897 2.94 -23.46 -8.82
C MET A 897 2.83 -23.38 -7.29
N ALA A 898 3.83 -22.78 -6.62
CA ALA A 898 3.81 -22.60 -5.17
C ALA A 898 2.67 -21.66 -4.73
N TYR A 899 2.47 -20.55 -5.44
CA TYR A 899 1.41 -19.58 -5.16
C TYR A 899 0.01 -20.17 -5.37
N GLN A 900 -0.22 -20.91 -6.45
CA GLN A 900 -1.49 -21.60 -6.71
C GLN A 900 -1.78 -22.67 -5.66
N GLY A 901 -0.75 -23.43 -5.26
CA GLY A 901 -0.85 -24.37 -4.13
C GLY A 901 -1.23 -23.66 -2.82
N ALA A 902 -0.58 -22.53 -2.52
CA ALA A 902 -0.89 -21.73 -1.33
C ALA A 902 -2.31 -21.16 -1.35
N LYS A 903 -2.79 -20.66 -2.50
CA LYS A 903 -4.18 -20.20 -2.68
C LYS A 903 -5.19 -21.32 -2.41
N GLY A 904 -4.97 -22.50 -2.99
CA GLY A 904 -5.82 -23.67 -2.74
C GLY A 904 -5.84 -24.08 -1.27
N MET A 905 -4.69 -24.11 -0.60
CA MET A 905 -4.60 -24.43 0.83
C MET A 905 -5.25 -23.36 1.73
N HIS A 906 -5.10 -22.09 1.37
CA HIS A 906 -5.77 -21.00 2.09
C HIS A 906 -7.29 -21.15 2.02
N PHE A 907 -7.83 -21.42 0.82
CA PHE A 907 -9.25 -21.68 0.63
C PHE A 907 -9.73 -22.85 1.51
N LEU A 908 -9.07 -24.01 1.44
CA LEU A 908 -9.43 -25.19 2.23
C LEU A 908 -9.43 -24.91 3.74
N HIS A 909 -8.40 -24.24 4.26
CA HIS A 909 -8.33 -23.87 5.67
C HIS A 909 -9.41 -22.85 6.07
N SER A 910 -9.76 -21.91 5.18
CA SER A 910 -10.82 -20.93 5.42
C SER A 910 -12.23 -21.53 5.40
N SER A 911 -12.44 -22.59 4.62
CA SER A 911 -13.71 -23.30 4.51
C SER A 911 -13.97 -24.29 5.67
N GLY A 912 -13.12 -24.29 6.70
CA GLY A 912 -13.28 -25.15 7.90
C GLY A 912 -12.90 -26.61 7.67
N THR A 913 -12.21 -26.93 6.58
CA THR A 913 -11.76 -28.30 6.29
C THR A 913 -10.53 -28.62 7.15
N THR A 914 -10.70 -29.48 8.16
CA THR A 914 -9.56 -29.95 8.97
C THR A 914 -8.84 -31.04 8.17
N ILE A 915 -7.79 -30.68 7.43
CA ILE A 915 -6.88 -31.68 6.86
C ILE A 915 -6.05 -32.23 8.02
N THR A 916 -6.45 -33.36 8.58
CA THR A 916 -5.62 -34.11 9.51
C THR A 916 -4.46 -34.71 8.71
N THR A 917 -3.34 -34.00 8.66
CA THR A 917 -2.06 -34.60 8.28
C THR A 917 -1.70 -35.61 9.37
N ALA A 918 -1.85 -36.90 9.06
CA ALA A 918 -1.13 -37.92 9.79
C ALA A 918 0.37 -37.66 9.56
N ASN A 919 1.10 -37.44 10.66
CA ASN A 919 2.54 -37.22 10.69
C ASN A 919 3.31 -38.41 10.04
N PRO A 920 4.57 -38.17 9.61
CA PRO A 920 5.21 -38.74 8.42
C PRO A 920 5.37 -40.27 8.36
#